data_AF-A0A6J5FY84-F1
#
_entry.id   AF-A0A6J5FY84-F1
#
_cell.length_a   1.000
_cell.length_b   1.000
_cell.length_c   1.000
_cell.angle_alpha   90.00
_cell.angle_beta   90.00
_cell.angle_gamma   90.00
#
_symmetry.space_group_name_H-M   'P 1'
#
loop_
_entity.id
_entity.type
_entity.pdbx_description
1 polymer ?
#
loop_
_entity_poly.entity_id
_entity_poly.type
_entity_poly.pdbx_seq_one_letter_code
_entity_poly.pdbx_strand_id
1 'polypeptide(L)'
;MNHVPPVSDAAPVRRRNALTALLPIAAAAVLCCVTPPPARAAGVLPAGGHFARGTGSIGGSGATLTINQTSGRGVIDWDSFSIGGKNHVVFANAGGATLNRVTGGSQSAILGTLTASGSVYLINPQGVLVGPKGVISTNGRFVASTLDADSAAFMNGGPLTFSGHANAGIVNLGKIASSGGDVFLIARSEVVNSGTVSAPNGTAELAVAQQVLLQDSASGKQVFVQAGTGGTLQNNGVIRAAQVNLQAMDGNIYALAGKHEAIRATGTTTRDGHVWLVAGHGEVRPGGSIEAAGGTVDMSADTVTFPAGGTSVKAGQWNMSTAGFTVDDNAARALSTSLGRGTSVELQTTGANGNSGELDVNSGITWQGGASLTLAAYRTLTVGQGATIGNRGGGNLTLRADAASLDNGGAVVNHGVIDWSRSTGIVDALYDMNGSYSAGTVLANPAWTSAPGSGQITQITAYKLINNVTDLENMAQDLAGNYALGKDVDAAGVALTPIGNHTTPFTGQFDGMWHSVLNANVQIADFSHDYSAGLFGVVGLAGVLRDVGVENGSVGTSVLGSGILAGVNQGLITAAHTTGVASEPTQEGTAFGGLVGRNENTIERSWSSALVSGSDANGGLVGYNLGSITQSYATGSVSPTYSTGFGGGLAGINDGSISQSFATGAVQTRLMPTHGVIGFGSGTLAPDVYWNKETTGQALSGGTLPPSNGLTTAQMSTPASFAGYDMGPNGVWAMPTGATHPVLRWQLAH
;
A
#
# COMPACT_ATOMS: atom_id res chain seq x y z
N MET A 1 38.87 36.91 -12.28
CA MET A 1 39.90 37.84 -11.76
C MET A 1 39.15 39.04 -11.21
N ASN A 2 38.89 39.09 -9.89
CA ASN A 2 39.66 39.84 -8.88
C ASN A 2 39.68 41.36 -9.19
N HIS A 3 39.24 42.30 -8.36
CA HIS A 3 39.56 42.51 -6.94
C HIS A 3 38.64 43.57 -6.26
N VAL A 4 38.44 43.39 -4.95
CA VAL A 4 37.91 44.31 -3.90
C VAL A 4 38.96 45.41 -3.55
N PRO A 5 38.59 46.64 -3.08
CA PRO A 5 38.65 47.06 -1.64
C PRO A 5 37.73 48.28 -1.24
N PRO A 6 37.78 48.88 -0.01
CA PRO A 6 37.74 48.35 1.37
C PRO A 6 36.77 49.12 2.34
N VAL A 7 36.96 48.88 3.65
CA VAL A 7 36.06 48.88 4.84
C VAL A 7 36.35 50.04 5.85
N SER A 8 35.50 50.14 6.91
CA SER A 8 35.80 50.53 8.33
C SER A 8 35.43 51.97 8.75
N ASP A 9 35.06 52.33 9.99
CA ASP A 9 34.89 51.67 11.30
C ASP A 9 34.22 52.71 12.24
N ALA A 10 33.47 52.33 13.28
CA ALA A 10 33.18 53.22 14.41
C ALA A 10 32.82 52.48 15.72
N ALA A 11 33.57 52.79 16.77
CA ALA A 11 33.31 52.55 18.20
C ALA A 11 34.02 53.69 18.98
N PRO A 12 34.01 53.74 20.33
CA PRO A 12 32.91 53.72 21.32
C PRO A 12 33.08 54.83 22.40
N VAL A 13 32.07 55.19 23.21
CA VAL A 13 32.33 55.91 24.50
C VAL A 13 31.35 55.54 25.64
N ARG A 14 31.95 55.26 26.81
CA ARG A 14 31.42 54.98 28.16
C ARG A 14 30.69 56.17 28.82
N ARG A 15 29.75 55.90 29.74
CA ARG A 15 29.35 56.84 30.81
C ARG A 15 29.64 56.25 32.20
N ARG A 16 30.15 57.11 33.10
CA ARG A 16 30.41 56.88 34.52
C ARG A 16 29.66 57.91 35.36
N ASN A 17 29.14 57.43 36.50
CA ASN A 17 29.01 58.03 37.84
C ASN A 17 28.22 59.33 38.08
N ALA A 18 27.29 59.30 39.03
CA ALA A 18 27.49 59.89 40.38
C ALA A 18 26.29 59.63 41.31
N LEU A 19 26.60 59.24 42.55
CA LEU A 19 25.72 59.27 43.73
C LEU A 19 25.87 60.63 44.44
N THR A 20 24.79 61.15 45.05
CA THR A 20 24.83 61.80 46.38
C THR A 20 23.43 61.96 46.99
N ALA A 21 23.40 61.87 48.32
CA ALA A 21 22.26 61.72 49.22
C ALA A 21 21.71 63.04 49.78
N LEU A 22 20.52 63.01 50.40
CA LEU A 22 20.18 63.73 51.64
C LEU A 22 18.89 63.19 52.29
N LEU A 23 18.86 63.31 53.63
CA LEU A 23 18.07 62.62 54.67
C LEU A 23 16.90 63.54 55.17
N PRO A 24 16.08 63.17 56.19
CA PRO A 24 14.62 63.13 56.09
C PRO A 24 13.88 64.17 56.98
N ILE A 25 12.56 64.26 56.83
CA ILE A 25 11.67 64.85 57.85
C ILE A 25 10.55 63.86 58.17
N ALA A 26 10.43 63.54 59.45
CA ALA A 26 9.39 62.70 60.04
C ALA A 26 8.20 63.57 60.48
N ALA A 27 6.97 63.08 60.27
CA ALA A 27 5.80 63.47 61.03
C ALA A 27 4.89 62.24 61.19
N ALA A 28 4.64 61.86 62.43
CA ALA A 28 3.82 60.73 62.82
C ALA A 28 2.36 61.17 63.05
N ALA A 29 1.40 60.32 62.65
CA ALA A 29 0.07 60.28 63.25
C ALA A 29 -0.50 58.86 63.13
N VAL A 30 -0.84 58.32 64.30
CA VAL A 30 -1.38 57.00 64.62
C VAL A 30 -2.87 56.94 64.23
N LEU A 31 -3.35 55.87 63.56
CA LEU A 31 -4.62 55.21 63.91
C LEU A 31 -4.92 53.90 63.15
N CYS A 32 -5.36 52.91 63.94
CA CYS A 32 -6.12 51.69 63.60
C CYS A 32 -5.50 50.61 62.69
N CYS A 33 -4.95 49.59 63.36
CA CYS A 33 -4.83 48.24 62.82
C CYS A 33 -6.22 47.64 62.54
N VAL A 34 -6.55 47.48 61.26
CA VAL A 34 -7.34 46.34 60.79
C VAL A 34 -6.50 45.69 59.69
N THR A 35 -5.78 44.63 60.04
CA THR A 35 -5.12 43.77 59.05
C THR A 35 -6.23 43.04 58.27
N PRO A 36 -6.38 43.24 56.95
CA PRO A 36 -7.06 42.23 56.16
C PRO A 36 -6.21 40.95 56.26
N PRO A 37 -6.82 39.75 56.30
CA PRO A 37 -6.04 38.52 56.19
C PRO A 37 -5.22 38.59 54.89
N PRO A 38 -4.01 38.01 54.84
CA PRO A 38 -3.26 37.95 53.60
C PRO A 38 -4.13 37.20 52.60
N ALA A 39 -4.63 37.92 51.59
CA ALA A 39 -5.11 37.29 50.38
C ALA A 39 -3.90 36.57 49.79
N ARG A 40 -3.76 35.27 50.12
CA ARG A 40 -2.84 34.40 49.41
C ARG A 40 -3.27 34.50 47.96
N ALA A 41 -2.47 35.14 47.12
CA ALA A 41 -2.69 35.15 45.69
C ALA A 41 -2.68 33.68 45.23
N ALA A 42 -3.87 33.08 45.15
CA ALA A 42 -4.07 31.84 44.43
C ALA A 42 -3.59 32.13 43.02
N GLY A 43 -2.63 31.36 42.52
CA GLY A 43 -2.10 31.58 41.17
C GLY A 43 -3.22 31.49 40.13
N VAL A 44 -2.94 31.87 38.89
CA VAL A 44 -3.89 31.81 37.77
C VAL A 44 -4.54 30.42 37.63
N LEU A 45 -5.85 30.34 37.84
CA LEU A 45 -6.70 29.15 37.62
C LEU A 45 -7.81 29.52 36.62
N PRO A 46 -8.48 28.54 35.98
CA PRO A 46 -9.67 28.81 35.18
C PRO A 46 -10.75 29.56 35.97
N ALA A 47 -11.48 30.47 35.31
CA ALA A 47 -12.45 31.37 35.93
C ALA A 47 -13.73 31.49 35.09
N GLY A 48 -14.87 31.76 35.76
CA GLY A 48 -16.18 31.91 35.11
C GLY A 48 -16.85 30.61 34.67
N GLY A 49 -16.32 29.46 35.11
CA GLY A 49 -16.81 28.14 34.69
C GLY A 49 -18.23 27.84 35.14
N HIS A 50 -19.08 27.41 34.21
CA HIS A 50 -20.40 26.85 34.52
C HIS A 50 -20.80 25.74 33.54
N PHE A 51 -21.52 24.73 34.02
CA PHE A 51 -22.03 23.64 33.17
C PHE A 51 -23.16 24.15 32.27
N ALA A 52 -22.90 24.32 30.99
CA ALA A 52 -23.88 24.66 29.96
C ALA A 52 -24.72 23.45 29.53
N ARG A 53 -24.13 22.24 29.58
CA ARG A 53 -24.80 20.94 29.35
C ARG A 53 -24.20 19.87 30.27
N GLY A 54 -24.99 18.85 30.60
CA GLY A 54 -24.58 17.82 31.57
C GLY A 54 -24.69 18.31 33.02
N THR A 55 -24.16 17.52 33.96
CA THR A 55 -24.26 17.80 35.39
C THR A 55 -22.93 17.59 36.09
N GLY A 56 -22.63 18.47 37.06
CA GLY A 56 -21.42 18.40 37.85
C GLY A 56 -21.26 19.62 38.77
N SER A 57 -20.09 19.71 39.40
CA SER A 57 -19.69 20.86 40.22
C SER A 57 -18.25 21.28 39.93
N ILE A 58 -17.97 22.56 40.14
CA ILE A 58 -16.65 23.17 39.99
C ILE A 58 -16.26 23.76 41.34
N GLY A 59 -15.14 23.31 41.91
CA GLY A 59 -14.70 23.73 43.24
C GLY A 59 -13.19 23.94 43.31
N GLY A 60 -12.76 25.08 43.86
CA GLY A 60 -11.35 25.41 44.05
C GLY A 60 -10.91 25.29 45.51
N SER A 61 -9.72 24.72 45.74
CA SER A 61 -9.04 24.71 47.04
C SER A 61 -7.56 25.05 46.86
N GLY A 62 -7.15 26.23 47.34
CA GLY A 62 -5.76 26.69 47.24
C GLY A 62 -5.28 26.80 45.79
N ALA A 63 -4.30 25.98 45.43
CA ALA A 63 -3.70 25.94 44.08
C ALA A 63 -4.39 24.95 43.12
N THR A 64 -5.47 24.30 43.57
CA THR A 64 -6.15 23.23 42.82
C THR A 64 -7.59 23.59 42.51
N LEU A 65 -8.01 23.41 41.25
CA LEU A 65 -9.40 23.44 40.82
C LEU A 65 -9.84 22.02 40.48
N THR A 66 -10.95 21.56 41.05
CA THR A 66 -11.53 20.25 40.78
C THR A 66 -12.88 20.40 40.07
N ILE A 67 -13.03 19.68 38.97
CA ILE A 67 -14.25 19.62 38.16
C ILE A 67 -14.80 18.20 38.34
N ASN A 68 -15.84 18.07 39.16
CA ASN A 68 -16.52 16.82 39.43
C ASN A 68 -17.72 16.70 38.49
N GLN A 69 -17.57 15.95 37.41
CA GLN A 69 -18.65 15.70 36.47
C GLN A 69 -19.37 14.40 36.85
N THR A 70 -20.70 14.45 36.93
CA THR A 70 -21.53 13.28 37.25
C THR A 70 -22.24 12.70 36.03
N SER A 71 -22.43 13.48 34.96
CA SER A 71 -22.94 12.99 33.69
C SER A 71 -21.86 12.31 32.84
N GLY A 72 -22.24 11.39 31.95
CA GLY A 72 -21.29 10.74 31.03
C GLY A 72 -20.59 11.72 30.07
N ARG A 73 -21.27 12.82 29.73
CA ARG A 73 -20.72 13.95 28.96
C ARG A 73 -21.14 15.28 29.57
N GLY A 74 -20.28 16.30 29.49
CA GLY A 74 -20.57 17.64 29.99
C GLY A 74 -19.90 18.73 29.16
N VAL A 75 -20.58 19.87 29.03
CA VAL A 75 -20.06 21.08 28.37
C VAL A 75 -19.97 22.18 29.43
N ILE A 76 -18.80 22.76 29.59
CA ILE A 76 -18.52 23.84 30.53
C ILE A 76 -18.04 25.06 29.74
N ASP A 77 -18.75 26.16 29.89
CA ASP A 77 -18.35 27.45 29.33
C ASP A 77 -17.52 28.21 30.38
N TRP A 78 -16.42 28.81 29.94
CA TRP A 78 -15.43 29.51 30.77
C TRP A 78 -15.15 30.90 30.23
N ASP A 79 -15.11 31.90 31.11
CA ASP A 79 -14.60 33.24 30.75
C ASP A 79 -13.10 33.17 30.42
N SER A 80 -12.35 32.36 31.17
CA SER A 80 -10.93 32.09 30.89
C SER A 80 -10.51 30.72 31.40
N PHE A 81 -9.59 30.08 30.69
CA PHE A 81 -9.02 28.79 31.08
C PHE A 81 -7.50 28.82 30.98
N SER A 82 -6.82 29.13 32.09
CA SER A 82 -5.36 29.13 32.20
C SER A 82 -4.93 28.49 33.52
N ILE A 83 -3.76 27.84 33.54
CA ILE A 83 -3.22 27.13 34.70
C ILE A 83 -1.81 27.64 34.97
N GLY A 84 -1.63 28.42 36.03
CA GLY A 84 -0.32 28.93 36.46
C GLY A 84 0.64 27.81 36.87
N GLY A 85 1.95 28.08 36.85
CA GLY A 85 2.99 27.03 36.96
C GLY A 85 3.05 26.21 38.26
N LYS A 86 2.32 26.60 39.31
CA LYS A 86 2.20 25.85 40.58
C LYS A 86 0.78 25.30 40.81
N ASN A 87 -0.09 25.44 39.82
CA ASN A 87 -1.51 25.15 39.95
C ASN A 87 -1.89 23.86 39.23
N HIS A 88 -3.00 23.29 39.68
CA HIS A 88 -3.52 22.02 39.21
C HIS A 88 -5.00 22.14 38.85
N VAL A 89 -5.40 21.57 37.72
CA VAL A 89 -6.81 21.37 37.37
C VAL A 89 -7.05 19.87 37.27
N VAL A 90 -8.05 19.36 37.99
CA VAL A 90 -8.39 17.95 38.06
C VAL A 90 -9.81 17.73 37.55
N PHE A 91 -9.96 16.94 36.49
CA PHE A 91 -11.25 16.47 35.99
C PHE A 91 -11.56 15.08 36.57
N ALA A 92 -12.45 15.04 37.55
CA ALA A 92 -13.05 13.82 38.06
C ALA A 92 -14.35 13.55 37.29
N ASN A 93 -14.21 13.00 36.08
CA ASN A 93 -15.30 12.74 35.15
C ASN A 93 -15.58 11.25 34.90
N ALA A 94 -15.03 10.36 35.76
CA ALA A 94 -15.31 8.92 35.81
C ALA A 94 -15.20 8.19 34.45
N GLY A 95 -14.25 8.59 33.60
CA GLY A 95 -14.08 8.03 32.25
C GLY A 95 -14.96 8.66 31.17
N GLY A 96 -15.91 9.53 31.54
CA GLY A 96 -16.71 10.33 30.63
C GLY A 96 -15.92 11.42 29.89
N ALA A 97 -16.62 12.27 29.13
CA ALA A 97 -16.00 13.35 28.35
C ALA A 97 -16.45 14.73 28.81
N THR A 98 -15.52 15.68 28.91
CA THR A 98 -15.82 17.07 29.29
C THR A 98 -15.30 18.03 28.22
N LEU A 99 -16.20 18.81 27.62
CA LEU A 99 -15.86 19.89 26.69
C LEU A 99 -15.79 21.22 27.45
N ASN A 100 -14.63 21.88 27.39
CA ASN A 100 -14.37 23.16 28.00
C ASN A 100 -14.27 24.19 26.89
N ARG A 101 -15.20 25.13 26.86
CA ARG A 101 -15.28 26.18 25.84
C ARG A 101 -14.93 27.52 26.47
N VAL A 102 -13.88 28.16 25.96
CA VAL A 102 -13.47 29.49 26.41
C VAL A 102 -14.19 30.54 25.56
N THR A 103 -14.98 31.39 26.21
CA THR A 103 -15.78 32.44 25.56
C THR A 103 -15.15 33.83 25.71
N GLY A 104 -14.21 34.02 26.64
CA GLY A 104 -13.50 35.28 26.83
C GLY A 104 -12.33 35.50 25.86
N GLY A 105 -11.78 36.72 25.87
CA GLY A 105 -10.78 37.19 24.91
C GLY A 105 -9.32 36.86 25.22
N SER A 106 -9.03 35.83 26.03
CA SER A 106 -7.65 35.47 26.43
C SER A 106 -7.24 34.08 25.97
N GLN A 107 -5.98 33.95 25.55
CA GLN A 107 -5.33 32.67 25.25
C GLN A 107 -5.31 31.75 26.48
N SER A 108 -5.47 30.45 26.26
CA SER A 108 -5.29 29.44 27.31
C SER A 108 -3.80 29.14 27.52
N ALA A 109 -3.24 29.58 28.65
CA ALA A 109 -1.86 29.31 29.05
C ALA A 109 -1.80 28.21 30.12
N ILE A 110 -1.38 27.01 29.72
CA ILE A 110 -1.21 25.84 30.58
C ILE A 110 0.26 25.73 30.99
N LEU A 111 0.60 26.38 32.10
CA LEU A 111 1.95 26.37 32.68
C LEU A 111 2.09 25.37 33.84
N GLY A 112 0.98 25.01 34.48
CA GLY A 112 0.87 24.01 35.55
C GLY A 112 0.39 22.65 35.05
N THR A 113 -0.42 21.95 35.85
CA THR A 113 -0.87 20.59 35.53
C THR A 113 -2.38 20.48 35.30
N LEU A 114 -2.79 19.76 34.26
CA LEU A 114 -4.16 19.30 34.03
C LEU A 114 -4.18 17.77 34.09
N THR A 115 -5.02 17.19 34.95
CA THR A 115 -5.26 15.74 35.01
C THR A 115 -6.73 15.40 34.78
N ALA A 116 -7.02 14.24 34.17
CA ALA A 116 -8.39 13.77 33.98
C ALA A 116 -8.52 12.25 34.06
N SER A 117 -9.59 11.76 34.71
CA SER A 117 -9.96 10.35 34.73
C SER A 117 -10.55 9.84 33.41
N GLY A 118 -10.95 10.73 32.51
CA GLY A 118 -11.61 10.48 31.24
C GLY A 118 -11.13 11.44 30.16
N SER A 119 -12.01 11.84 29.24
CA SER A 119 -11.66 12.70 28.11
C SER A 119 -11.86 14.19 28.41
N VAL A 120 -10.97 15.04 27.89
CA VAL A 120 -11.03 16.50 28.03
C VAL A 120 -10.85 17.16 26.66
N TYR A 121 -11.80 18.03 26.31
CA TYR A 121 -11.73 18.89 25.14
C TYR A 121 -11.54 20.33 25.65
N LEU A 122 -10.56 21.06 25.12
CA LEU A 122 -10.29 22.46 25.41
C LEU A 122 -10.39 23.25 24.11
N ILE A 123 -11.49 23.99 23.95
CA ILE A 123 -11.78 24.83 22.80
C ILE A 123 -11.52 26.28 23.18
N ASN A 124 -10.54 26.92 22.54
CA ASN A 124 -10.25 28.34 22.74
C ASN A 124 -9.86 29.02 21.41
N PRO A 125 -10.76 29.84 20.81
CA PRO A 125 -10.48 30.62 19.60
C PRO A 125 -9.29 31.58 19.72
N GLN A 126 -8.87 31.95 20.94
CA GLN A 126 -7.72 32.83 21.19
C GLN A 126 -6.38 32.07 21.26
N GLY A 127 -6.40 30.74 21.13
CA GLY A 127 -5.22 29.90 21.10
C GLY A 127 -4.98 29.12 22.40
N VAL A 128 -4.11 28.13 22.30
CA VAL A 128 -3.71 27.26 23.42
C VAL A 128 -2.19 27.15 23.47
N LEU A 129 -1.60 27.47 24.61
CA LEU A 129 -0.17 27.33 24.88
C LEU A 129 0.04 26.36 26.05
N VAL A 130 0.77 25.27 25.82
CA VAL A 130 1.32 24.42 26.90
C VAL A 130 2.77 24.83 27.11
N GLY A 131 3.08 25.46 28.24
CA GLY A 131 4.43 25.97 28.52
C GLY A 131 5.44 24.84 28.80
N PRO A 132 6.74 25.14 28.90
CA PRO A 132 7.79 24.11 29.05
C PRO A 132 7.67 23.21 30.29
N LYS A 133 7.00 23.70 31.34
CA LYS A 133 6.68 22.92 32.56
C LYS A 133 5.22 22.46 32.61
N GLY A 134 4.42 22.83 31.62
CA GLY A 134 3.02 22.46 31.51
C GLY A 134 2.86 20.96 31.28
N VAL A 135 1.94 20.35 32.00
CA VAL A 135 1.64 18.92 31.89
C VAL A 135 0.14 18.72 31.72
N ILE A 136 -0.25 18.02 30.68
CA ILE A 136 -1.61 17.55 30.44
C ILE A 136 -1.57 16.02 30.45
N SER A 137 -2.36 15.39 31.33
CA SER A 137 -2.43 13.94 31.45
C SER A 137 -3.88 13.46 31.58
N THR A 138 -4.35 12.72 30.60
CA THR A 138 -5.73 12.21 30.55
C THR A 138 -5.73 10.68 30.47
N ASN A 139 -6.74 10.02 31.02
CA ASN A 139 -6.95 8.59 30.79
C ASN A 139 -7.79 8.31 29.53
N GLY A 140 -8.74 9.20 29.22
CA GLY A 140 -9.45 9.22 27.94
C GLY A 140 -8.74 10.11 26.92
N ARG A 141 -9.46 10.64 25.94
CA ARG A 141 -8.91 11.52 24.89
C ARG A 141 -8.59 12.92 25.41
N PHE A 142 -7.51 13.53 24.93
CA PHE A 142 -7.31 14.98 25.01
C PHE A 142 -7.51 15.63 23.65
N VAL A 143 -8.35 16.66 23.56
CA VAL A 143 -8.51 17.49 22.36
C VAL A 143 -8.24 18.95 22.72
N ALA A 144 -7.31 19.60 22.03
CA ALA A 144 -7.19 21.05 22.03
C ALA A 144 -7.62 21.57 20.67
N SER A 145 -8.49 22.59 20.64
CA SER A 145 -8.86 23.23 19.38
C SER A 145 -9.00 24.74 19.46
N THR A 146 -8.61 25.44 18.39
CA THR A 146 -8.98 26.85 18.17
C THR A 146 -10.22 27.00 17.29
N LEU A 147 -10.65 25.91 16.66
CA LEU A 147 -11.93 25.79 15.98
C LEU A 147 -13.00 25.34 16.98
N ASP A 148 -14.25 25.63 16.64
CA ASP A 148 -15.39 25.32 17.49
C ASP A 148 -16.12 24.05 17.05
N ALA A 149 -16.71 23.32 18.00
CA ALA A 149 -17.50 22.11 17.76
C ALA A 149 -18.93 22.26 18.31
N ASP A 150 -19.90 21.61 17.67
CA ASP A 150 -21.28 21.68 18.14
C ASP A 150 -21.48 20.93 19.47
N SER A 151 -22.13 21.59 20.42
CA SER A 151 -22.35 21.04 21.77
C SER A 151 -23.38 19.91 21.78
N ALA A 152 -24.39 19.92 20.90
CA ALA A 152 -25.37 18.84 20.84
C ALA A 152 -24.74 17.56 20.25
N ALA A 153 -23.97 17.69 19.17
CA ALA A 153 -23.19 16.60 18.59
C ALA A 153 -22.23 15.99 19.61
N PHE A 154 -21.52 16.82 20.40
CA PHE A 154 -20.67 16.35 21.48
C PHE A 154 -21.44 15.54 22.52
N MET A 155 -22.61 16.02 22.96
CA MET A 155 -23.44 15.33 23.94
C MET A 155 -24.01 14.01 23.41
N ASN A 156 -24.27 13.92 22.09
CA ASN A 156 -24.71 12.68 21.43
C ASN A 156 -23.59 11.64 21.30
N GLY A 157 -22.32 12.06 21.35
CA GLY A 157 -21.17 11.18 21.33
C GLY A 157 -20.83 10.57 19.96
N GLY A 158 -21.32 11.19 18.88
CA GLY A 158 -20.96 10.83 17.51
C GLY A 158 -19.77 11.65 16.97
N PRO A 159 -19.56 11.64 15.63
CA PRO A 159 -18.54 12.44 14.97
C PRO A 159 -18.67 13.94 15.29
N LEU A 160 -17.53 14.63 15.35
CA LEU A 160 -17.45 16.05 15.68
C LEU A 160 -16.84 16.83 14.54
N THR A 161 -17.59 17.79 14.02
CA THR A 161 -17.06 18.79 13.08
C THR A 161 -16.57 20.00 13.85
N PHE A 162 -15.27 20.29 13.72
CA PHE A 162 -14.62 21.50 14.18
C PHE A 162 -14.56 22.51 13.04
N SER A 163 -15.05 23.74 13.26
CA SER A 163 -15.03 24.82 12.26
C SER A 163 -14.96 26.20 12.92
N GLY A 164 -14.52 27.21 12.18
CA GLY A 164 -14.43 28.57 12.71
C GLY A 164 -13.46 29.46 11.95
N HIS A 165 -13.44 30.74 12.32
CA HIS A 165 -12.65 31.79 11.66
C HIS A 165 -11.43 32.24 12.45
N ALA A 166 -11.16 31.61 13.60
CA ALA A 166 -10.06 31.95 14.47
C ALA A 166 -8.71 31.60 13.83
N ASN A 167 -7.76 32.54 13.83
CA ASN A 167 -6.41 32.34 13.30
C ASN A 167 -5.35 32.13 14.39
N ALA A 168 -5.76 31.93 15.64
CA ALA A 168 -4.83 31.61 16.71
C ALA A 168 -4.32 30.17 16.57
N GLY A 169 -3.07 29.95 16.99
CA GLY A 169 -2.40 28.67 16.94
C GLY A 169 -2.47 27.87 18.24
N ILE A 170 -2.02 26.62 18.16
CA ILE A 170 -1.77 25.74 19.30
C ILE A 170 -0.26 25.50 19.39
N VAL A 171 0.33 25.78 20.55
CA VAL A 171 1.77 25.60 20.79
C VAL A 171 1.99 24.71 22.00
N ASN A 172 2.64 23.57 21.80
CA ASN A 172 3.09 22.67 22.86
C ASN A 172 4.60 22.76 23.05
N LEU A 173 5.03 23.31 24.19
CA LEU A 173 6.42 23.29 24.66
C LEU A 173 6.62 22.29 25.82
N GLY A 174 5.52 21.76 26.38
CA GLY A 174 5.50 20.91 27.56
C GLY A 174 5.20 19.45 27.23
N LYS A 175 4.42 18.80 28.10
CA LYS A 175 4.02 17.40 27.94
C LYS A 175 2.50 17.26 27.82
N ILE A 176 2.04 16.63 26.75
CA ILE A 176 0.65 16.21 26.56
C ILE A 176 0.63 14.68 26.47
N ALA A 177 -0.14 14.04 27.33
CA ALA A 177 -0.26 12.59 27.37
C ALA A 177 -1.71 12.13 27.53
N SER A 178 -2.08 11.11 26.77
CA SER A 178 -3.25 10.28 27.02
C SER A 178 -2.80 8.84 27.25
N SER A 179 -3.15 8.24 28.39
CA SER A 179 -2.70 6.88 28.73
C SER A 179 -3.53 5.77 28.08
N GLY A 180 -4.83 6.01 27.89
CA GLY A 180 -5.79 5.04 27.33
C GLY A 180 -6.59 5.54 26.13
N GLY A 181 -6.40 6.79 25.70
CA GLY A 181 -7.08 7.38 24.54
C GLY A 181 -6.10 8.12 23.64
N ASP A 182 -6.64 9.06 22.89
CA ASP A 182 -5.92 9.77 21.83
C ASP A 182 -5.55 11.20 22.23
N VAL A 183 -4.70 11.84 21.43
CA VAL A 183 -4.38 13.28 21.53
C VAL A 183 -4.66 13.96 20.19
N PHE A 184 -5.51 14.99 20.20
CA PHE A 184 -5.84 15.81 19.03
C PHE A 184 -5.47 17.28 19.25
N LEU A 185 -4.71 17.88 18.33
CA LEU A 185 -4.45 19.32 18.30
C LEU A 185 -4.98 19.87 16.97
N ILE A 186 -6.04 20.68 17.02
CA ILE A 186 -6.79 21.11 15.83
C ILE A 186 -6.82 22.64 15.76
N ALA A 187 -6.18 23.23 14.76
CA ALA A 187 -6.20 24.68 14.55
C ALA A 187 -6.56 25.03 13.10
N ARG A 188 -6.90 26.30 12.86
CA ARG A 188 -7.07 26.81 11.50
C ARG A 188 -5.75 27.13 10.81
N SER A 189 -4.83 27.73 11.56
CA SER A 189 -3.64 28.39 11.01
C SER A 189 -2.34 27.72 11.40
N GLU A 190 -2.17 27.32 12.66
CA GLU A 190 -0.89 26.84 13.16
C GLU A 190 -1.01 25.83 14.31
N VAL A 191 -0.28 24.73 14.20
CA VAL A 191 0.02 23.82 15.31
C VAL A 191 1.53 23.61 15.39
N VAL A 192 2.11 23.91 16.55
CA VAL A 192 3.54 23.70 16.83
C VAL A 192 3.71 22.75 18.01
N ASN A 193 4.41 21.64 17.80
CA ASN A 193 4.90 20.79 18.87
C ASN A 193 6.43 20.89 18.96
N SER A 194 6.93 21.51 20.03
CA SER A 194 8.35 21.48 20.43
C SER A 194 8.55 20.77 21.78
N GLY A 195 7.51 20.15 22.30
CA GLY A 195 7.50 19.38 23.54
C GLY A 195 7.34 17.88 23.27
N THR A 196 6.53 17.21 24.10
CA THR A 196 6.17 15.80 23.91
C THR A 196 4.65 15.63 23.79
N VAL A 197 4.24 14.86 22.78
CA VAL A 197 2.88 14.32 22.66
C VAL A 197 2.97 12.79 22.78
N SER A 198 2.16 12.20 23.67
CA SER A 198 2.18 10.75 23.90
C SER A 198 0.78 10.13 24.01
N ALA A 199 0.54 9.09 23.21
CA ALA A 199 -0.69 8.30 23.20
C ALA A 199 -0.37 6.81 22.95
N PRO A 200 0.31 6.10 23.88
CA PRO A 200 0.89 4.77 23.63
C PRO A 200 -0.13 3.71 23.18
N ASN A 201 -1.38 3.83 23.60
CA ASN A 201 -2.49 2.95 23.19
C ASN A 201 -3.45 3.65 22.19
N GLY A 202 -3.16 4.91 21.87
CA GLY A 202 -4.01 5.86 21.15
C GLY A 202 -3.41 6.31 19.82
N THR A 203 -4.09 7.25 19.18
CA THR A 203 -3.53 8.04 18.08
C THR A 203 -3.09 9.42 18.58
N ALA A 204 -2.05 9.97 17.96
CA ALA A 204 -1.68 11.38 18.11
C ALA A 204 -1.89 12.08 16.76
N GLU A 205 -2.88 12.98 16.70
CA GLU A 205 -3.26 13.63 15.46
C GLU A 205 -3.21 15.16 15.58
N LEU A 206 -2.48 15.79 14.68
CA LEU A 206 -2.34 17.24 14.60
C LEU A 206 -2.91 17.68 13.25
N ALA A 207 -3.85 18.63 13.29
CA ALA A 207 -4.61 19.02 12.12
C ALA A 207 -4.64 20.55 11.96
N VAL A 208 -4.37 21.01 10.75
CA VAL A 208 -4.50 22.41 10.34
C VAL A 208 -5.41 22.50 9.13
N ALA A 209 -6.61 23.07 9.30
CA ALA A 209 -7.58 23.31 8.22
C ALA A 209 -8.72 24.24 8.67
N GLN A 210 -9.53 24.72 7.73
CA GLN A 210 -10.73 25.52 8.06
C GLN A 210 -11.84 24.71 8.74
N GLN A 211 -11.97 23.46 8.33
CA GLN A 211 -12.95 22.53 8.87
C GLN A 211 -12.31 21.15 9.03
N VAL A 212 -12.54 20.55 10.19
CA VAL A 212 -11.98 19.26 10.56
C VAL A 212 -13.10 18.37 11.10
N LEU A 213 -13.31 17.23 10.46
CA LEU A 213 -14.15 16.15 10.97
C LEU A 213 -13.29 15.19 11.80
N LEU A 214 -13.69 15.01 13.05
CA LEU A 214 -13.15 14.01 13.95
C LEU A 214 -14.15 12.85 14.08
N GLN A 215 -13.74 11.65 13.71
CA GLN A 215 -14.53 10.43 13.78
C GLN A 215 -13.70 9.31 14.41
N ASP A 216 -14.31 8.56 15.33
CA ASP A 216 -13.60 7.48 16.02
C ASP A 216 -13.28 6.32 15.07
N SER A 217 -12.02 5.87 15.10
CA SER A 217 -11.56 4.72 14.32
C SER A 217 -10.60 3.86 15.15
N ALA A 218 -10.80 2.54 15.06
CA ALA A 218 -9.94 1.57 15.71
C ALA A 218 -8.69 1.25 14.87
N SER A 219 -8.76 1.40 13.55
CA SER A 219 -7.74 0.91 12.60
C SER A 219 -7.33 1.91 11.50
N GLY A 220 -7.85 3.14 11.50
CA GLY A 220 -7.57 4.13 10.45
C GLY A 220 -7.57 5.57 10.96
N LYS A 221 -7.39 6.52 10.04
CA LYS A 221 -7.40 7.97 10.34
C LYS A 221 -8.68 8.36 11.07
N GLN A 222 -8.54 9.17 12.13
CA GLN A 222 -9.69 9.73 12.85
C GLN A 222 -9.99 11.17 12.43
N VAL A 223 -9.00 11.86 11.88
CA VAL A 223 -9.13 13.23 11.35
C VAL A 223 -9.29 13.23 9.83
N PHE A 224 -10.29 13.96 9.37
CA PHE A 224 -10.50 14.32 7.97
C PHE A 224 -10.65 15.83 7.87
N VAL A 225 -9.92 16.46 6.96
CA VAL A 225 -9.94 17.91 6.77
C VAL A 225 -10.57 18.27 5.43
N GLN A 226 -11.29 19.38 5.36
CA GLN A 226 -11.81 19.92 4.11
C GLN A 226 -10.86 20.97 3.53
N ALA A 227 -10.84 21.08 2.19
CA ALA A 227 -10.08 22.10 1.45
C ALA A 227 -10.41 23.52 1.92
N GLY A 228 -9.40 24.38 2.02
CA GLY A 228 -9.56 25.74 2.54
C GLY A 228 -8.27 26.58 2.47
N THR A 229 -8.24 27.69 3.19
CA THR A 229 -7.03 28.51 3.28
C THR A 229 -6.00 27.82 4.17
N GLY A 230 -4.78 27.63 3.65
CA GLY A 230 -3.69 26.90 4.29
C GLY A 230 -3.29 27.32 5.71
N GLY A 231 -2.31 26.58 6.24
CA GLY A 231 -1.69 26.83 7.53
C GLY A 231 -0.41 25.99 7.71
N THR A 232 0.19 26.04 8.90
CA THR A 232 1.48 25.40 9.17
C THR A 232 1.40 24.43 10.33
N LEU A 233 1.86 23.20 10.14
CA LEU A 233 2.09 22.24 11.20
C LEU A 233 3.59 22.06 11.37
N GLN A 234 4.11 22.33 12.57
CA GLN A 234 5.52 22.09 12.90
C GLN A 234 5.63 21.06 14.02
N ASN A 235 6.41 20.02 13.78
CA ASN A 235 6.88 19.13 14.83
C ASN A 235 8.39 19.23 14.96
N ASN A 236 8.82 20.00 15.98
CA ASN A 236 10.20 20.13 16.45
C ASN A 236 10.45 19.30 17.73
N GLY A 237 9.46 18.52 18.17
CA GLY A 237 9.48 17.74 19.40
C GLY A 237 9.27 16.24 19.15
N VAL A 238 8.83 15.55 20.19
CA VAL A 238 8.61 14.10 20.16
C VAL A 238 7.12 13.80 20.07
N ILE A 239 6.75 12.87 19.18
CA ILE A 239 5.42 12.26 19.13
C ILE A 239 5.57 10.75 19.27
N ARG A 240 4.92 10.16 20.27
CA ARG A 240 4.92 8.70 20.51
C ARG A 240 3.50 8.19 20.68
N ALA A 241 3.03 7.39 19.73
CA ALA A 241 1.67 6.86 19.76
C ALA A 241 1.59 5.46 19.13
N ALA A 242 0.41 4.82 19.18
CA ALA A 242 0.18 3.62 18.38
C ALA A 242 0.20 3.97 16.89
N GLN A 243 -0.50 5.05 16.52
CA GLN A 243 -0.51 5.66 15.19
C GLN A 243 -0.34 7.19 15.29
N VAL A 244 0.23 7.83 14.27
CA VAL A 244 0.44 9.28 14.21
C VAL A 244 -0.11 9.84 12.90
N ASN A 245 -0.86 10.93 12.95
CA ASN A 245 -1.38 11.62 11.77
C ASN A 245 -1.08 13.12 11.84
N LEU A 246 -0.28 13.65 10.93
CA LEU A 246 -0.08 15.09 10.76
C LEU A 246 -0.75 15.50 9.45
N GLN A 247 -1.71 16.42 9.53
CA GLN A 247 -2.49 16.84 8.36
C GLN A 247 -2.58 18.37 8.27
N ALA A 248 -2.21 18.92 7.12
CA ALA A 248 -2.31 20.34 6.82
C ALA A 248 -2.90 20.53 5.42
N MET A 249 -4.21 20.75 5.31
CA MET A 249 -4.83 20.95 4.01
C MET A 249 -4.42 22.32 3.45
N ASP A 250 -4.02 22.35 2.17
CA ASP A 250 -3.52 23.56 1.50
C ASP A 250 -2.35 24.25 2.25
N GLY A 251 -1.65 23.51 3.12
CA GLY A 251 -0.69 24.03 4.09
C GLY A 251 0.59 23.21 4.17
N ASN A 252 1.53 23.62 5.02
CA ASN A 252 2.85 23.01 5.09
C ASN A 252 3.04 22.19 6.37
N ILE A 253 3.69 21.03 6.24
CA ILE A 253 4.12 20.19 7.35
C ILE A 253 5.64 20.22 7.43
N TYR A 254 6.14 20.80 8.53
CA TYR A 254 7.55 20.76 8.90
C TYR A 254 7.72 19.75 10.04
N ALA A 255 7.97 18.49 9.68
CA ALA A 255 8.31 17.46 10.65
C ALA A 255 9.83 17.46 10.90
N LEU A 256 10.36 18.59 11.36
CA LEU A 256 11.79 18.81 11.53
C LEU A 256 12.25 18.27 12.88
N ALA A 257 12.60 16.99 12.95
CA ALA A 257 13.23 16.43 14.13
C ALA A 257 14.76 16.62 14.10
N GLY A 258 15.34 17.08 15.20
CA GLY A 258 16.78 17.04 15.46
C GLY A 258 17.29 15.61 15.71
N LYS A 259 18.58 15.46 16.03
CA LYS A 259 19.28 14.15 16.17
C LYS A 259 18.68 13.16 17.21
N HIS A 260 17.75 13.61 18.07
CA HIS A 260 17.14 12.80 19.14
C HIS A 260 15.60 12.93 19.21
N GLU A 261 15.00 13.60 18.23
CA GLU A 261 13.57 13.84 18.14
C GLU A 261 12.96 12.89 17.12
N ALA A 262 11.76 12.39 17.40
CA ALA A 262 11.19 11.31 16.61
C ALA A 262 9.67 11.39 16.56
N ILE A 263 9.13 11.11 15.38
CA ILE A 263 7.76 10.61 15.23
C ILE A 263 7.86 9.10 15.32
N ARG A 264 7.22 8.49 16.32
CA ARG A 264 7.26 7.05 16.52
C ARG A 264 5.86 6.48 16.72
N ALA A 265 5.41 5.70 15.74
CA ALA A 265 4.24 4.85 15.79
C ALA A 265 4.66 3.42 16.18
N THR A 266 4.24 2.93 17.34
CA THR A 266 4.64 1.60 17.84
C THR A 266 3.71 0.48 17.40
N GLY A 267 2.50 0.81 16.93
CA GLY A 267 1.42 -0.15 16.85
C GLY A 267 1.01 -0.70 18.22
N THR A 268 -0.03 -1.53 18.22
CA THR A 268 -0.56 -2.34 19.32
C THR A 268 -1.12 -3.64 18.74
N THR A 269 -1.71 -4.51 19.55
CA THR A 269 -2.40 -5.72 19.04
C THR A 269 -3.62 -5.41 18.15
N THR A 270 -4.19 -4.20 18.24
CA THR A 270 -5.39 -3.80 17.49
C THR A 270 -5.14 -2.67 16.50
N ARG A 271 -3.93 -2.10 16.45
CA ARG A 271 -3.53 -0.98 15.60
C ARG A 271 -2.16 -1.26 15.01
N ASP A 272 -2.01 -1.21 13.71
CA ASP A 272 -0.70 -1.21 13.08
C ASP A 272 0.09 0.06 13.45
N GLY A 273 1.42 -0.04 13.41
CA GLY A 273 2.27 1.15 13.56
C GLY A 273 2.19 1.96 12.28
N HIS A 274 1.46 3.07 12.28
CA HIS A 274 1.26 3.89 11.08
C HIS A 274 1.57 5.38 11.31
N VAL A 275 2.23 6.02 10.35
CA VAL A 275 2.47 7.47 10.31
C VAL A 275 1.95 8.06 9.00
N TRP A 276 1.01 9.00 9.09
CA TRP A 276 0.56 9.82 7.96
C TRP A 276 1.13 11.23 8.05
N LEU A 277 1.77 11.71 6.98
CA LEU A 277 2.13 13.11 6.77
C LEU A 277 1.43 13.61 5.50
N VAL A 278 0.33 14.34 5.66
CA VAL A 278 -0.55 14.71 4.53
C VAL A 278 -0.68 16.22 4.43
N ALA A 279 -0.06 16.81 3.41
CA ALA A 279 -0.14 18.23 3.09
C ALA A 279 -0.82 18.42 1.73
N GLY A 280 -2.15 18.28 1.67
CA GLY A 280 -2.95 18.17 0.44
C GLY A 280 -2.39 18.91 -0.78
N HIS A 281 -2.49 20.25 -0.79
CA HIS A 281 -1.92 21.12 -1.83
C HIS A 281 -0.66 21.89 -1.36
N GLY A 282 0.08 21.35 -0.40
CA GLY A 282 1.21 22.04 0.22
C GLY A 282 2.49 21.23 0.23
N GLU A 283 3.38 21.58 1.17
CA GLU A 283 4.71 20.97 1.27
C GLU A 283 4.82 20.05 2.50
N VAL A 284 5.36 18.85 2.33
CA VAL A 284 5.89 18.03 3.44
C VAL A 284 7.42 18.12 3.47
N ARG A 285 7.98 18.51 4.62
CA ARG A 285 9.42 18.51 4.91
C ARG A 285 9.74 17.55 6.05
N PRO A 286 9.98 16.26 5.75
CA PRO A 286 10.22 15.25 6.77
C PRO A 286 11.69 15.31 7.18
N GLY A 287 12.00 15.71 8.41
CA GLY A 287 13.37 15.74 8.96
C GLY A 287 13.53 14.77 10.13
N GLY A 288 14.77 14.38 10.42
CA GLY A 288 15.10 13.53 11.56
C GLY A 288 14.61 12.08 11.40
N SER A 289 14.18 11.46 12.50
CA SER A 289 13.78 10.04 12.53
C SER A 289 12.27 9.87 12.54
N ILE A 290 11.75 9.08 11.61
CA ILE A 290 10.35 8.64 11.56
C ILE A 290 10.34 7.11 11.66
N GLU A 291 9.63 6.57 12.66
CA GLU A 291 9.57 5.13 12.89
C GLU A 291 8.13 4.65 12.96
N ALA A 292 7.81 3.62 12.17
CA ALA A 292 6.54 2.90 12.18
C ALA A 292 6.86 1.41 12.39
N ALA A 293 6.80 0.95 13.64
CA ALA A 293 7.30 -0.37 14.01
C ALA A 293 6.52 -1.49 13.30
N GLY A 294 7.13 -2.09 12.28
CA GLY A 294 6.52 -3.18 11.49
C GLY A 294 5.33 -2.75 10.62
N GLY A 295 5.05 -1.44 10.52
CA GLY A 295 3.96 -0.91 9.70
C GLY A 295 4.45 0.09 8.66
N THR A 296 3.67 1.14 8.40
CA THR A 296 3.80 1.97 7.20
C THR A 296 3.96 3.45 7.53
N VAL A 297 4.69 4.16 6.67
CA VAL A 297 4.74 5.62 6.63
C VAL A 297 4.18 6.08 5.28
N ASP A 298 3.13 6.89 5.29
CA ASP A 298 2.54 7.49 4.09
C ASP A 298 2.79 9.00 4.09
N MET A 299 3.37 9.51 3.00
CA MET A 299 3.52 10.93 2.76
C MET A 299 2.77 11.33 1.49
N SER A 300 1.93 12.35 1.57
CA SER A 300 1.19 12.86 0.40
C SER A 300 1.15 14.36 0.43
N ALA A 301 1.65 14.99 -0.62
CA ALA A 301 1.73 16.44 -0.75
C ALA A 301 1.98 16.84 -2.21
N ASP A 302 1.64 18.07 -2.58
CA ASP A 302 2.05 18.61 -3.88
C ASP A 302 3.58 18.59 -4.02
N THR A 303 4.29 18.91 -2.93
CA THR A 303 5.74 18.91 -2.87
C THR A 303 6.24 18.18 -1.62
N VAL A 304 7.23 17.31 -1.78
CA VAL A 304 7.99 16.71 -0.67
C VAL A 304 9.45 17.16 -0.79
N THR A 305 9.97 17.84 0.23
CA THR A 305 11.35 18.36 0.22
C THR A 305 12.15 17.79 1.38
N PHE A 306 13.28 17.14 1.08
CA PHE A 306 14.15 16.56 2.10
C PHE A 306 15.14 17.60 2.66
N PRO A 307 15.16 17.85 3.98
CA PRO A 307 16.08 18.80 4.58
C PRO A 307 17.52 18.28 4.62
N ALA A 308 18.50 19.19 4.52
CA ALA A 308 19.93 18.86 4.63
C ALA A 308 20.33 18.21 5.96
N GLY A 309 19.56 18.43 7.03
CA GLY A 309 19.73 17.77 8.34
C GLY A 309 19.51 16.25 8.31
N GLY A 310 19.01 15.72 7.19
CA GLY A 310 18.79 14.30 6.96
C GLY A 310 17.41 13.84 7.41
N THR A 311 16.98 12.74 6.79
CA THR A 311 15.71 12.06 7.06
C THR A 311 15.99 10.57 7.09
N SER A 312 15.47 9.87 8.10
CA SER A 312 15.57 8.42 8.18
C SER A 312 14.23 7.84 8.56
N VAL A 313 13.71 6.98 7.69
CA VAL A 313 12.46 6.24 7.92
C VAL A 313 12.78 4.80 8.24
N LYS A 314 12.24 4.30 9.36
CA LYS A 314 12.26 2.87 9.72
C LYS A 314 10.83 2.34 9.78
N ALA A 315 10.46 1.60 8.76
CA ALA A 315 9.14 1.01 8.59
C ALA A 315 9.24 -0.31 7.81
N GLY A 316 8.14 -1.05 7.68
CA GLY A 316 8.06 -2.11 6.66
C GLY A 316 7.97 -1.50 5.26
N GLN A 317 7.16 -0.44 5.13
CA GLN A 317 6.92 0.27 3.88
C GLN A 317 6.91 1.79 4.11
N TRP A 318 7.45 2.54 3.15
CA TRP A 318 7.36 3.99 3.08
C TRP A 318 6.83 4.42 1.71
N ASN A 319 5.61 4.95 1.69
CA ASN A 319 4.95 5.44 0.48
C ASN A 319 5.03 6.96 0.40
N MET A 320 5.29 7.47 -0.80
CA MET A 320 5.28 8.89 -1.11
C MET A 320 4.47 9.14 -2.38
N SER A 321 3.55 10.10 -2.33
CA SER A 321 2.75 10.53 -3.48
C SER A 321 2.86 12.05 -3.67
N THR A 322 3.35 12.48 -4.83
CA THR A 322 3.49 13.90 -5.18
C THR A 322 3.02 14.21 -6.60
N ALA A 323 2.92 15.48 -6.97
CA ALA A 323 2.53 15.85 -8.33
C ALA A 323 3.63 15.53 -9.37
N GLY A 324 4.88 15.81 -9.01
CA GLY A 324 6.12 15.44 -9.71
C GLY A 324 7.25 15.33 -8.68
N PHE A 325 8.39 14.76 -9.05
CA PHE A 325 9.49 14.58 -8.08
C PHE A 325 10.88 14.55 -8.70
N THR A 326 11.84 15.18 -8.02
CA THR A 326 13.27 15.07 -8.35
C THR A 326 14.03 14.50 -7.18
N VAL A 327 14.70 13.37 -7.38
CA VAL A 327 15.65 12.81 -6.41
C VAL A 327 16.97 13.59 -6.49
N ASP A 328 17.04 14.65 -5.69
CA ASP A 328 18.27 15.38 -5.42
C ASP A 328 19.18 14.66 -4.39
N ASP A 329 20.30 15.29 -4.01
CA ASP A 329 21.24 14.71 -3.04
C ASP A 329 20.63 14.43 -1.65
N ASN A 330 19.64 15.23 -1.22
CA ASN A 330 19.00 15.05 0.08
C ASN A 330 17.98 13.92 0.04
N ALA A 331 17.18 13.86 -1.03
CA ALA A 331 16.26 12.77 -1.28
C ALA A 331 17.00 11.44 -1.44
N ALA A 332 18.06 11.40 -2.27
CA ALA A 332 18.88 10.21 -2.48
C ALA A 332 19.48 9.67 -1.18
N ARG A 333 19.95 10.57 -0.29
CA ARG A 333 20.45 10.20 1.04
C ARG A 333 19.36 9.64 1.94
N ALA A 334 18.18 10.25 1.95
CA ALA A 334 17.04 9.79 2.75
C ALA A 334 16.56 8.40 2.31
N LEU A 335 16.44 8.19 0.99
CA LEU A 335 16.09 6.92 0.37
C LEU A 335 17.13 5.84 0.69
N SER A 336 18.40 6.09 0.38
CA SER A 336 19.50 5.14 0.62
C SER A 336 19.61 4.73 2.09
N THR A 337 19.48 5.70 3.01
CA THR A 337 19.53 5.44 4.47
C THR A 337 18.36 4.57 4.92
N SER A 338 17.15 4.84 4.42
CA SER A 338 15.93 4.14 4.84
C SER A 338 15.89 2.71 4.27
N LEU A 339 16.24 2.55 2.99
CA LEU A 339 16.41 1.25 2.33
C LEU A 339 17.47 0.39 3.04
N GLY A 340 18.61 0.98 3.39
CA GLY A 340 19.67 0.29 4.15
C GLY A 340 19.27 -0.13 5.57
N ARG A 341 18.19 0.45 6.13
CA ARG A 341 17.60 0.03 7.42
C ARG A 341 16.50 -1.03 7.27
N GLY A 342 16.21 -1.47 6.04
CA GLY A 342 15.19 -2.48 5.77
C GLY A 342 13.81 -1.93 5.41
N THR A 343 13.67 -0.61 5.22
CA THR A 343 12.40 0.00 4.81
C THR A 343 12.26 -0.06 3.29
N SER A 344 11.29 -0.81 2.77
CA SER A 344 10.93 -0.74 1.35
C SER A 344 10.28 0.61 1.04
N VAL A 345 10.52 1.14 -0.16
CA VAL A 345 10.07 2.48 -0.54
C VAL A 345 9.29 2.43 -1.85
N GLU A 346 8.16 3.12 -1.88
CA GLU A 346 7.41 3.44 -3.09
C GLU A 346 7.30 4.96 -3.22
N LEU A 347 7.80 5.50 -4.34
CA LEU A 347 7.67 6.89 -4.71
C LEU A 347 6.83 6.98 -5.98
N GLN A 348 5.68 7.63 -5.88
CA GLN A 348 4.74 7.80 -6.97
C GLN A 348 4.55 9.28 -7.30
N THR A 349 4.62 9.63 -8.58
CA THR A 349 4.14 10.93 -9.07
C THR A 349 2.76 10.78 -9.70
N THR A 350 1.96 11.83 -9.66
CA THR A 350 0.52 11.78 -10.00
C THR A 350 0.11 12.69 -11.16
N GLY A 351 0.99 13.61 -11.59
CA GLY A 351 0.61 14.64 -12.57
C GLY A 351 -0.46 15.61 -12.06
N ALA A 352 -0.75 15.61 -10.76
CA ALA A 352 -1.77 16.47 -10.16
C ALA A 352 -1.44 17.96 -10.35
N ASN A 353 -2.47 18.82 -10.27
CA ASN A 353 -2.36 20.28 -10.33
C ASN A 353 -1.70 20.81 -11.63
N GLY A 354 -1.86 20.09 -12.74
CA GLY A 354 -1.31 20.48 -14.05
C GLY A 354 0.18 20.18 -14.22
N ASN A 355 0.79 19.41 -13.32
CA ASN A 355 2.16 18.91 -13.49
C ASN A 355 2.20 17.82 -14.56
N SER A 356 3.31 17.71 -15.28
CA SER A 356 3.47 16.63 -16.27
C SER A 356 3.70 15.25 -15.62
N GLY A 357 4.02 15.24 -14.32
CA GLY A 357 4.14 14.00 -13.56
C GLY A 357 5.46 13.27 -13.74
N GLU A 358 6.55 13.99 -14.07
CA GLU A 358 7.88 13.36 -14.21
C GLU A 358 8.48 12.98 -12.86
N LEU A 359 9.33 11.95 -12.90
CA LEU A 359 10.17 11.48 -11.80
C LEU A 359 11.64 11.43 -12.28
N ASP A 360 12.46 12.36 -11.80
CA ASP A 360 13.87 12.47 -12.22
C ASP A 360 14.82 12.04 -11.10
N VAL A 361 15.65 11.02 -11.35
CA VAL A 361 16.69 10.56 -10.44
C VAL A 361 18.02 11.24 -10.77
N ASN A 362 18.27 12.41 -10.19
CA ASN A 362 19.47 13.19 -10.46
C ASN A 362 20.67 12.79 -9.59
N SER A 363 20.43 12.17 -8.43
CA SER A 363 21.46 11.70 -7.51
C SER A 363 21.29 10.21 -7.18
N GLY A 364 22.40 9.51 -7.00
CA GLY A 364 22.43 8.04 -6.90
C GLY A 364 21.82 7.49 -5.60
N ILE A 365 21.02 6.43 -5.72
CA ILE A 365 20.42 5.71 -4.60
C ILE A 365 21.10 4.34 -4.48
N THR A 366 21.79 4.08 -3.37
CA THR A 366 22.49 2.80 -3.18
C THR A 366 22.29 2.23 -1.79
N TRP A 367 22.05 0.92 -1.69
CA TRP A 367 21.85 0.26 -0.41
C TRP A 367 22.26 -1.22 -0.42
N GLN A 368 22.30 -1.79 0.78
CA GLN A 368 22.51 -3.21 1.03
C GLN A 368 21.35 -3.73 1.89
N GLY A 369 20.81 -4.90 1.54
CA GLY A 369 19.67 -5.52 2.23
C GLY A 369 18.58 -5.97 1.26
N GLY A 370 17.49 -6.50 1.82
CA GLY A 370 16.33 -7.02 1.07
C GLY A 370 15.20 -6.02 0.84
N ALA A 371 15.33 -4.78 1.29
CA ALA A 371 14.33 -3.74 1.03
C ALA A 371 14.27 -3.41 -0.46
N SER A 372 13.06 -3.23 -0.99
CA SER A 372 12.83 -2.95 -2.41
C SER A 372 12.49 -1.47 -2.65
N LEU A 373 12.78 -1.00 -3.86
CA LEU A 373 12.52 0.37 -4.30
C LEU A 373 11.60 0.37 -5.53
N THR A 374 10.47 1.04 -5.42
CA THR A 374 9.58 1.34 -6.55
C THR A 374 9.60 2.84 -6.83
N LEU A 375 9.93 3.20 -8.06
CA LEU A 375 9.84 4.56 -8.59
C LEU A 375 8.79 4.54 -9.69
N ALA A 376 7.63 5.13 -9.43
CA ALA A 376 6.47 5.10 -10.31
C ALA A 376 6.15 6.52 -10.79
N ALA A 377 6.66 6.88 -11.96
CA ALA A 377 6.30 8.12 -12.62
C ALA A 377 4.89 8.03 -13.20
N TYR A 378 4.13 9.11 -13.09
CA TYR A 378 2.88 9.28 -13.83
C TYR A 378 3.10 9.23 -15.34
N ARG A 379 4.23 9.77 -15.83
CA ARG A 379 4.55 9.82 -17.26
C ARG A 379 5.98 9.41 -17.58
N THR A 380 7.00 10.21 -17.26
CA THR A 380 8.40 9.84 -17.58
C THR A 380 9.20 9.64 -16.31
N LEU A 381 9.96 8.55 -16.29
CA LEU A 381 11.01 8.31 -15.33
C LEU A 381 12.37 8.48 -16.00
N THR A 382 13.19 9.40 -15.48
CA THR A 382 14.56 9.61 -15.97
C THR A 382 15.58 9.25 -14.91
N VAL A 383 16.56 8.41 -15.24
CA VAL A 383 17.78 8.25 -14.42
C VAL A 383 18.86 9.14 -15.03
N GLY A 384 19.23 10.19 -14.30
CA GLY A 384 20.12 11.23 -14.78
C GLY A 384 21.56 10.77 -15.01
N GLN A 385 22.29 11.51 -15.84
CA GLN A 385 23.70 11.25 -16.08
C GLN A 385 24.51 11.35 -14.78
N GLY A 386 25.30 10.31 -14.47
CA GLY A 386 26.09 10.24 -13.24
C GLY A 386 25.33 9.73 -12.01
N ALA A 387 24.01 9.56 -12.10
CA ALA A 387 23.25 8.85 -11.07
C ALA A 387 23.47 7.32 -11.19
N THR A 388 23.59 6.66 -10.04
CA THR A 388 23.62 5.19 -9.95
C THR A 388 22.51 4.74 -9.00
N ILE A 389 21.61 3.90 -9.49
CA ILE A 389 20.68 3.13 -8.65
C ILE A 389 21.29 1.74 -8.48
N GLY A 390 21.57 1.30 -7.26
CA GLY A 390 22.25 0.03 -7.06
C GLY A 390 21.96 -0.68 -5.73
N ASN A 391 21.85 -2.00 -5.80
CA ASN A 391 21.62 -2.87 -4.65
C ASN A 391 22.70 -3.97 -4.56
N ARG A 392 23.14 -4.30 -3.34
CA ARG A 392 24.09 -5.39 -3.05
C ARG A 392 23.52 -6.48 -2.14
N GLY A 393 22.20 -6.57 -2.04
CA GLY A 393 21.47 -7.53 -1.22
C GLY A 393 20.44 -8.29 -2.04
N GLY A 394 19.20 -8.38 -1.56
CA GLY A 394 18.10 -9.06 -2.25
C GLY A 394 16.94 -8.14 -2.60
N GLY A 395 17.18 -6.81 -2.63
CA GLY A 395 16.14 -5.83 -2.92
C GLY A 395 15.82 -5.76 -4.40
N ASN A 396 14.54 -5.66 -4.73
CA ASN A 396 14.08 -5.45 -6.11
C ASN A 396 14.03 -3.94 -6.44
N LEU A 397 14.09 -3.64 -7.74
CA LEU A 397 13.83 -2.31 -8.28
C LEU A 397 12.72 -2.37 -9.31
N THR A 398 11.73 -1.51 -9.17
CA THR A 398 10.71 -1.29 -10.18
C THR A 398 10.78 0.17 -10.64
N LEU A 399 11.04 0.37 -11.93
CA LEU A 399 10.95 1.65 -12.61
C LEU A 399 9.68 1.63 -13.45
N ARG A 400 8.67 2.43 -13.09
CA ARG A 400 7.36 2.42 -13.76
C ARG A 400 7.06 3.80 -14.32
N ALA A 401 6.61 3.87 -15.58
CA ALA A 401 6.32 5.12 -16.28
C ALA A 401 4.82 5.35 -16.58
N ASP A 402 3.95 4.55 -15.98
CA ASP A 402 2.49 4.62 -16.12
C ASP A 402 1.82 4.48 -14.75
N ALA A 403 2.25 5.22 -13.73
CA ALA A 403 1.79 5.00 -12.35
C ALA A 403 0.26 5.08 -12.13
N ALA A 404 -0.47 5.66 -13.08
CA ALA A 404 -1.93 5.71 -13.08
C ALA A 404 -2.60 4.61 -13.96
N SER A 405 -1.83 3.66 -14.48
CA SER A 405 -2.23 2.66 -15.48
C SER A 405 -2.96 3.29 -16.67
N LEU A 406 -2.44 4.43 -17.12
CA LEU A 406 -2.90 5.19 -18.26
C LEU A 406 -1.93 4.95 -19.42
N ASP A 407 -2.50 4.66 -20.58
CA ASP A 407 -1.79 4.63 -21.87
C ASP A 407 -1.53 6.08 -22.32
N ASN A 408 -0.51 6.71 -21.73
CA ASN A 408 -0.20 8.14 -21.83
C ASN A 408 1.16 8.45 -22.50
N GLY A 409 1.79 7.45 -23.13
CA GLY A 409 3.10 7.60 -23.77
C GLY A 409 4.27 7.60 -22.78
N GLY A 410 4.08 6.99 -21.61
CA GLY A 410 5.06 7.01 -20.54
C GLY A 410 6.38 6.31 -20.88
N ALA A 411 7.50 6.92 -20.49
CA ALA A 411 8.84 6.45 -20.86
C ALA A 411 9.76 6.20 -19.65
N VAL A 412 10.62 5.19 -19.76
CA VAL A 412 11.72 4.93 -18.82
C VAL A 412 13.06 5.20 -19.51
N VAL A 413 13.73 6.26 -19.11
CA VAL A 413 14.95 6.74 -19.77
C VAL A 413 16.13 6.68 -18.79
N ASN A 414 17.02 5.70 -18.97
CA ASN A 414 18.26 5.63 -18.20
C ASN A 414 19.44 6.26 -18.97
N HIS A 415 19.99 7.34 -18.42
CA HIS A 415 21.27 7.95 -18.82
C HIS A 415 22.40 7.70 -17.80
N GLY A 416 22.08 7.06 -16.68
CA GLY A 416 23.00 6.70 -15.61
C GLY A 416 23.32 5.21 -15.59
N VAL A 417 23.40 4.66 -14.37
CA VAL A 417 23.75 3.25 -14.11
C VAL A 417 22.68 2.59 -13.24
N ILE A 418 22.23 1.41 -13.68
CA ILE A 418 21.50 0.44 -12.85
C ILE A 418 22.48 -0.68 -12.49
N ASP A 419 22.88 -0.78 -11.22
CA ASP A 419 23.87 -1.75 -10.74
C ASP A 419 23.25 -2.83 -9.84
N TRP A 420 22.92 -3.97 -10.45
CA TRP A 420 22.47 -5.20 -9.80
C TRP A 420 23.53 -6.29 -9.81
N SER A 421 24.79 -5.96 -10.14
CA SER A 421 25.89 -6.92 -10.34
C SER A 421 26.23 -7.77 -9.11
N ARG A 422 25.79 -7.34 -7.93
CA ARG A 422 25.95 -8.02 -6.64
C ARG A 422 24.63 -8.26 -5.91
N SER A 423 23.50 -8.05 -6.58
CA SER A 423 22.18 -8.29 -6.02
C SER A 423 21.70 -9.71 -6.37
N THR A 424 20.89 -10.29 -5.51
CA THR A 424 20.05 -11.46 -5.81
C THR A 424 18.62 -11.06 -6.20
N GLY A 425 18.24 -9.79 -6.05
CA GLY A 425 16.95 -9.26 -6.48
C GLY A 425 16.87 -9.05 -8.00
N ILE A 426 15.73 -8.55 -8.46
CA ILE A 426 15.44 -8.29 -9.87
C ILE A 426 15.22 -6.79 -10.14
N VAL A 427 15.26 -6.41 -11.41
CA VAL A 427 14.91 -5.07 -11.88
C VAL A 427 13.89 -5.16 -13.01
N ASP A 428 12.78 -4.47 -12.84
CA ASP A 428 11.75 -4.32 -13.86
C ASP A 428 11.64 -2.86 -14.29
N ALA A 429 11.76 -2.62 -15.60
CA ALA A 429 11.49 -1.34 -16.22
C ALA A 429 10.19 -1.42 -17.03
N LEU A 430 9.13 -0.83 -16.50
CA LEU A 430 7.77 -0.86 -17.01
C LEU A 430 7.50 0.47 -17.73
N TYR A 431 7.33 0.41 -19.04
CA TYR A 431 7.05 1.58 -19.88
C TYR A 431 5.85 1.31 -20.78
N ASP A 432 5.19 2.39 -21.16
CA ASP A 432 4.00 2.31 -21.99
C ASP A 432 4.31 1.73 -23.38
N MET A 433 3.37 0.99 -23.98
CA MET A 433 3.63 0.33 -25.26
C MET A 433 3.91 1.32 -26.39
N ASN A 434 3.26 2.48 -26.34
CA ASN A 434 3.49 3.62 -27.24
C ASN A 434 4.54 4.61 -26.71
N GLY A 435 5.15 4.30 -25.56
CA GLY A 435 6.22 5.06 -24.93
C GLY A 435 7.61 4.68 -25.44
N SER A 436 8.63 4.93 -24.63
CA SER A 436 10.02 4.59 -24.99
C SER A 436 10.83 4.09 -23.81
N TYR A 437 11.83 3.25 -24.13
CA TYR A 437 12.80 2.74 -23.16
C TYR A 437 14.23 2.99 -23.65
N SER A 438 15.06 3.53 -22.75
CA SER A 438 16.52 3.62 -22.94
C SER A 438 17.21 2.90 -21.79
N ALA A 439 17.96 1.85 -22.11
CA ALA A 439 18.60 1.01 -21.11
C ALA A 439 19.74 1.69 -20.33
N GLY A 440 20.45 2.64 -20.94
CA GLY A 440 21.65 3.24 -20.33
C GLY A 440 22.72 2.20 -20.01
N THR A 441 23.42 2.36 -18.88
CA THR A 441 24.33 1.32 -18.37
C THR A 441 23.59 0.42 -17.39
N VAL A 442 23.61 -0.89 -17.65
CA VAL A 442 22.97 -1.92 -16.82
C VAL A 442 23.99 -2.99 -16.47
N LEU A 443 24.13 -3.30 -15.18
CA LEU A 443 25.06 -4.32 -14.68
C LEU A 443 24.27 -5.42 -13.96
N ALA A 444 24.14 -6.59 -14.59
CA ALA A 444 23.51 -7.76 -14.00
C ALA A 444 24.54 -8.64 -13.25
N ASN A 445 24.08 -9.39 -12.27
CA ASN A 445 24.87 -10.36 -11.53
C ASN A 445 25.06 -11.62 -12.37
N PRO A 446 26.30 -11.98 -12.76
CA PRO A 446 26.56 -13.16 -13.60
C PRO A 446 26.25 -14.50 -12.92
N ALA A 447 26.05 -14.50 -11.59
CA ALA A 447 25.66 -15.67 -10.82
C ALA A 447 24.17 -15.69 -10.46
N TRP A 448 23.38 -14.71 -10.92
CA TRP A 448 21.94 -14.70 -10.68
C TRP A 448 21.26 -15.86 -11.41
N THR A 449 20.27 -16.46 -10.76
CA THR A 449 19.39 -17.48 -11.34
C THR A 449 17.96 -17.17 -10.94
N SER A 450 17.01 -17.50 -11.82
CA SER A 450 15.59 -17.31 -11.55
C SER A 450 15.12 -18.17 -10.39
N ALA A 451 14.15 -17.67 -9.63
CA ALA A 451 13.49 -18.49 -8.62
C ALA A 451 12.78 -19.68 -9.30
N PRO A 452 12.83 -20.90 -8.71
CA PRO A 452 12.22 -22.08 -9.32
C PRO A 452 10.74 -21.88 -9.65
N GLY A 453 10.42 -22.04 -10.94
CA GLY A 453 9.09 -21.88 -11.53
C GLY A 453 8.49 -20.49 -11.41
N SER A 454 9.34 -19.46 -11.40
CA SER A 454 8.91 -18.07 -11.57
C SER A 454 8.74 -17.67 -13.03
N GLY A 455 9.18 -18.48 -13.99
CA GLY A 455 9.19 -18.12 -15.42
C GLY A 455 10.08 -16.93 -15.80
N GLN A 456 10.87 -16.38 -14.87
CA GLN A 456 11.73 -15.23 -15.14
C GLN A 456 12.96 -15.66 -15.94
N ILE A 457 13.25 -15.03 -17.07
CA ILE A 457 14.42 -15.37 -17.89
C ILE A 457 15.66 -14.55 -17.51
N THR A 458 15.48 -13.25 -17.22
CA THR A 458 16.57 -12.30 -16.96
C THR A 458 16.40 -11.59 -15.64
N GLN A 459 17.52 -11.26 -14.97
CA GLN A 459 17.52 -10.47 -13.73
C GLN A 459 16.97 -9.05 -13.94
N ILE A 460 17.25 -8.47 -15.11
CA ILE A 460 16.91 -7.08 -15.44
C ILE A 460 16.12 -7.11 -16.74
N THR A 461 14.86 -6.69 -16.69
CA THR A 461 13.93 -6.82 -17.81
C THR A 461 13.19 -5.51 -18.02
N ALA A 462 13.04 -5.10 -19.27
CA ALA A 462 12.19 -3.98 -19.65
C ALA A 462 10.95 -4.52 -20.35
N TYR A 463 9.77 -4.17 -19.84
CA TYR A 463 8.47 -4.62 -20.35
C TYR A 463 7.68 -3.45 -20.94
N LYS A 464 7.10 -3.70 -22.12
CA LYS A 464 6.04 -2.88 -22.69
C LYS A 464 4.74 -3.20 -21.97
N LEU A 465 4.08 -2.20 -21.43
CA LEU A 465 2.85 -2.39 -20.68
C LEU A 465 1.66 -2.48 -21.60
N ILE A 466 0.86 -3.52 -21.39
CA ILE A 466 -0.43 -3.72 -22.02
C ILE A 466 -1.48 -3.18 -21.08
N ASN A 467 -2.06 -2.03 -21.43
CA ASN A 467 -3.06 -1.34 -20.62
C ASN A 467 -4.45 -1.42 -21.24
N ASN A 468 -4.58 -1.81 -22.51
CA ASN A 468 -5.85 -1.96 -23.18
C ASN A 468 -5.79 -3.01 -24.31
N VAL A 469 -6.94 -3.29 -24.94
CA VAL A 469 -7.05 -4.29 -26.01
C VAL A 469 -6.23 -3.93 -27.24
N THR A 470 -6.09 -2.64 -27.55
CA THR A 470 -5.26 -2.19 -28.68
C THR A 470 -3.79 -2.55 -28.45
N ASP A 471 -3.30 -2.38 -27.22
CA ASP A 471 -1.94 -2.79 -26.87
C ASP A 471 -1.77 -4.30 -27.03
N LEU A 472 -2.77 -5.07 -26.59
CA LEU A 472 -2.78 -6.53 -26.69
C LEU A 472 -2.69 -6.98 -28.16
N GLU A 473 -3.47 -6.38 -29.06
CA GLU A 473 -3.41 -6.67 -30.50
C GLU A 473 -2.07 -6.23 -31.12
N ASN A 474 -1.51 -5.11 -30.67
CA ASN A 474 -0.23 -4.58 -31.16
C ASN A 474 0.96 -5.49 -30.84
N MET A 475 0.82 -6.47 -29.94
CA MET A 475 1.89 -7.46 -29.70
C MET A 475 2.26 -8.25 -30.95
N ALA A 476 1.33 -8.38 -31.91
CA ALA A 476 1.60 -9.01 -33.19
C ALA A 476 2.69 -8.30 -34.02
N GLN A 477 3.00 -7.04 -33.71
CA GLN A 477 4.06 -6.27 -34.37
C GLN A 477 5.48 -6.62 -33.87
N ASP A 478 5.59 -7.22 -32.68
CA ASP A 478 6.88 -7.60 -32.09
C ASP A 478 6.71 -8.83 -31.19
N LEU A 479 6.60 -10.00 -31.83
CA LEU A 479 6.38 -11.29 -31.17
C LEU A 479 7.56 -11.79 -30.32
N ALA A 480 8.72 -11.13 -30.39
CA ALA A 480 9.88 -11.40 -29.56
C ALA A 480 10.00 -10.44 -28.36
N GLY A 481 9.08 -9.48 -28.24
CA GLY A 481 9.10 -8.46 -27.19
C GLY A 481 8.82 -9.01 -25.78
N ASN A 482 9.17 -8.20 -24.77
CA ASN A 482 8.78 -8.46 -23.38
C ASN A 482 7.57 -7.57 -23.05
N TYR A 483 6.50 -8.19 -22.59
CA TYR A 483 5.22 -7.55 -22.30
C TYR A 483 4.81 -7.84 -20.86
N ALA A 484 4.19 -6.86 -20.23
CA ALA A 484 3.53 -7.04 -18.94
C ALA A 484 2.14 -6.42 -18.95
N LEU A 485 1.16 -7.02 -18.28
CA LEU A 485 -0.12 -6.35 -18.07
C LEU A 485 0.06 -5.22 -17.03
N GLY A 486 -0.31 -3.99 -17.38
CA GLY A 486 -0.28 -2.85 -16.44
C GLY A 486 -1.51 -2.74 -15.54
N LYS A 487 -2.57 -3.48 -15.91
CA LYS A 487 -3.84 -3.69 -15.23
C LYS A 487 -4.60 -4.82 -15.93
N ASP A 488 -5.76 -5.21 -15.39
CA ASP A 488 -6.68 -6.11 -16.09
C ASP A 488 -7.15 -5.48 -17.42
N VAL A 489 -7.21 -6.30 -18.47
CA VAL A 489 -7.60 -5.87 -19.82
C VAL A 489 -8.92 -6.51 -20.20
N ASP A 490 -9.98 -5.72 -20.29
CA ASP A 490 -11.29 -6.19 -20.73
C ASP A 490 -11.42 -6.16 -22.26
N ALA A 491 -11.53 -7.35 -22.86
CA ALA A 491 -11.69 -7.57 -24.30
C ALA A 491 -13.15 -7.77 -24.76
N ALA A 492 -14.13 -7.43 -23.91
CA ALA A 492 -15.54 -7.57 -24.25
C ALA A 492 -15.91 -6.87 -25.57
N GLY A 493 -16.58 -7.61 -26.45
CA GLY A 493 -17.07 -7.09 -27.74
C GLY A 493 -16.01 -7.01 -28.84
N VAL A 494 -14.76 -7.40 -28.58
CA VAL A 494 -13.69 -7.50 -29.58
C VAL A 494 -13.47 -8.96 -29.94
N ALA A 495 -13.42 -9.25 -31.24
CA ALA A 495 -13.02 -10.56 -31.74
C ALA A 495 -11.50 -10.55 -31.95
N LEU A 496 -10.77 -11.23 -31.07
CA LEU A 496 -9.32 -11.29 -31.09
C LEU A 496 -8.83 -12.34 -32.08
N THR A 497 -7.80 -11.99 -32.85
CA THR A 497 -7.01 -12.94 -33.61
C THR A 497 -5.90 -13.52 -32.72
N PRO A 498 -5.50 -14.80 -32.90
CA PRO A 498 -4.43 -15.39 -32.12
C PRO A 498 -3.10 -14.62 -32.21
N ILE A 499 -2.42 -14.41 -31.08
CA ILE A 499 -1.08 -13.81 -31.05
C ILE A 499 -0.04 -14.86 -31.45
N GLY A 500 0.60 -14.64 -32.60
CA GLY A 500 1.61 -15.56 -33.15
C GLY A 500 1.01 -16.85 -33.73
N ASN A 501 1.71 -17.45 -34.70
CA ASN A 501 1.28 -18.64 -35.41
C ASN A 501 2.43 -19.60 -35.74
N HIS A 502 2.17 -20.65 -36.51
CA HIS A 502 3.15 -21.70 -36.82
C HIS A 502 4.33 -21.22 -37.69
N THR A 503 4.16 -20.10 -38.41
CA THR A 503 5.24 -19.50 -39.20
C THR A 503 6.03 -18.48 -38.37
N THR A 504 5.31 -17.70 -37.56
CA THR A 504 5.87 -16.66 -36.70
C THR A 504 5.27 -16.80 -35.29
N PRO A 505 5.83 -17.69 -34.45
CA PRO A 505 5.31 -17.91 -33.10
C PRO A 505 5.69 -16.78 -32.16
N PHE A 506 4.97 -16.66 -31.04
CA PHE A 506 5.38 -15.77 -29.95
C PHE A 506 6.62 -16.34 -29.24
N THR A 507 7.74 -15.63 -29.28
CA THR A 507 9.03 -16.05 -28.70
C THR A 507 9.50 -15.11 -27.58
N GLY A 508 8.68 -14.14 -27.21
CA GLY A 508 8.95 -13.17 -26.17
C GLY A 508 8.57 -13.63 -24.76
N GLN A 509 8.51 -12.68 -23.83
CA GLN A 509 7.98 -12.89 -22.47
C GLN A 509 6.66 -12.15 -22.33
N PHE A 510 5.65 -12.81 -21.76
CA PHE A 510 4.41 -12.19 -21.34
C PHE A 510 4.21 -12.47 -19.85
N ASP A 511 4.30 -11.41 -19.05
CA ASP A 511 4.07 -11.42 -17.61
C ASP A 511 2.70 -10.80 -17.31
N GLY A 512 1.77 -11.57 -16.76
CA GLY A 512 0.50 -11.00 -16.33
C GLY A 512 0.67 -10.05 -15.15
N MET A 513 1.78 -10.08 -14.41
CA MET A 513 1.95 -9.34 -13.16
C MET A 513 0.75 -9.50 -12.22
N TRP A 514 0.13 -10.69 -12.26
CA TRP A 514 -1.10 -11.08 -11.56
C TRP A 514 -2.38 -10.37 -12.02
N HIS A 515 -2.34 -9.67 -13.14
CA HIS A 515 -3.51 -9.20 -13.86
C HIS A 515 -4.02 -10.24 -14.86
N SER A 516 -5.25 -10.04 -15.33
CA SER A 516 -5.93 -10.93 -16.26
C SER A 516 -6.44 -10.23 -17.52
N VAL A 517 -6.57 -11.00 -18.60
CA VAL A 517 -7.36 -10.62 -19.76
C VAL A 517 -8.79 -11.13 -19.55
N LEU A 518 -9.77 -10.23 -19.52
CA LEU A 518 -11.17 -10.55 -19.28
C LEU A 518 -11.92 -10.64 -20.60
N ASN A 519 -12.91 -11.54 -20.68
CA ASN A 519 -13.89 -11.63 -21.77
C ASN A 519 -13.28 -11.83 -23.18
N ALA A 520 -12.07 -12.38 -23.27
CA ALA A 520 -11.38 -12.60 -24.55
C ALA A 520 -12.17 -13.58 -25.44
N ASN A 521 -12.59 -13.14 -26.62
CA ASN A 521 -13.18 -14.01 -27.63
C ASN A 521 -12.22 -14.20 -28.79
N VAL A 522 -11.59 -15.37 -28.87
CA VAL A 522 -10.56 -15.68 -29.87
C VAL A 522 -11.15 -16.52 -31.00
N GLN A 523 -11.00 -16.03 -32.23
CA GLN A 523 -11.42 -16.70 -33.45
C GLN A 523 -10.31 -16.64 -34.51
N ILE A 524 -10.14 -17.74 -35.26
CA ILE A 524 -9.29 -17.74 -36.45
C ILE A 524 -10.06 -17.09 -37.60
N ALA A 525 -9.57 -15.94 -38.08
CA ALA A 525 -10.16 -15.26 -39.24
C ALA A 525 -9.67 -15.85 -40.57
N ASP A 526 -8.43 -16.38 -40.61
CA ASP A 526 -7.80 -16.94 -41.81
C ASP A 526 -7.06 -18.25 -41.51
N PHE A 527 -7.69 -19.36 -41.89
CA PHE A 527 -7.14 -20.72 -41.73
C PHE A 527 -5.98 -21.05 -42.69
N SER A 528 -5.57 -20.13 -43.59
CA SER A 528 -4.41 -20.37 -44.46
C SER A 528 -3.07 -20.12 -43.75
N HIS A 529 -3.09 -19.42 -42.61
CA HIS A 529 -1.89 -19.08 -41.83
C HIS A 529 -2.01 -19.51 -40.35
N ASP A 530 -3.22 -19.50 -39.80
CA ASP A 530 -3.47 -19.81 -38.40
C ASP A 530 -4.20 -21.15 -38.26
N TYR A 531 -3.53 -22.12 -37.66
CA TYR A 531 -4.03 -23.48 -37.48
C TYR A 531 -4.38 -23.80 -36.02
N SER A 532 -4.15 -22.87 -35.10
CA SER A 532 -4.27 -23.06 -33.67
C SER A 532 -4.91 -21.83 -33.05
N ALA A 533 -5.87 -22.04 -32.14
CA ALA A 533 -6.64 -20.94 -31.57
C ALA A 533 -6.39 -20.83 -30.05
N GLY A 534 -6.21 -19.59 -29.60
CA GLY A 534 -6.02 -19.19 -28.22
C GLY A 534 -5.55 -17.76 -28.19
N LEU A 535 -5.55 -17.10 -27.02
CA LEU A 535 -5.01 -15.74 -26.93
C LEU A 535 -3.63 -15.66 -27.59
N PHE A 536 -2.82 -16.69 -27.37
CA PHE A 536 -1.65 -16.99 -28.18
C PHE A 536 -1.94 -18.17 -29.14
N GLY A 537 -1.74 -17.99 -30.44
CA GLY A 537 -1.92 -19.09 -31.40
C GLY A 537 -0.85 -20.15 -31.19
N VAL A 538 0.42 -19.73 -31.19
CA VAL A 538 1.59 -20.57 -30.89
C VAL A 538 2.56 -19.83 -29.98
N VAL A 539 2.83 -20.40 -28.81
CA VAL A 539 3.97 -20.03 -27.95
C VAL A 539 5.18 -20.82 -28.42
N GLY A 540 6.17 -20.15 -29.00
CA GLY A 540 7.37 -20.77 -29.55
C GLY A 540 8.36 -21.24 -28.49
N LEU A 541 9.44 -21.90 -28.91
CA LEU A 541 10.43 -22.54 -28.02
C LEU A 541 11.05 -21.61 -26.95
N ALA A 542 11.23 -20.31 -27.27
CA ALA A 542 11.75 -19.32 -26.34
C ALA A 542 10.65 -18.52 -25.61
N GLY A 543 9.38 -18.72 -26.01
CA GLY A 543 8.24 -18.01 -25.47
C GLY A 543 7.95 -18.39 -24.03
N VAL A 544 7.64 -17.40 -23.20
CA VAL A 544 7.22 -17.60 -21.81
C VAL A 544 5.95 -16.82 -21.51
N LEU A 545 4.94 -17.52 -20.99
CA LEU A 545 3.75 -16.91 -20.41
C LEU A 545 3.76 -17.19 -18.91
N ARG A 546 3.67 -16.15 -18.08
CA ARG A 546 3.66 -16.30 -16.62
C ARG A 546 2.70 -15.37 -15.91
N ASP A 547 2.28 -15.77 -14.71
CA ASP A 547 1.54 -14.97 -13.74
C ASP A 547 0.30 -14.28 -14.35
N VAL A 548 -0.41 -14.98 -15.25
CA VAL A 548 -1.48 -14.45 -16.11
C VAL A 548 -2.75 -15.28 -16.09
N GLY A 549 -3.89 -14.61 -16.01
CA GLY A 549 -5.22 -15.19 -16.23
C GLY A 549 -5.86 -14.81 -17.56
N VAL A 550 -6.66 -15.70 -18.14
CA VAL A 550 -7.73 -15.33 -19.08
C VAL A 550 -9.08 -15.72 -18.47
N GLU A 551 -9.87 -14.73 -18.08
CA GLU A 551 -11.11 -14.94 -17.36
C GLU A 551 -12.32 -14.69 -18.25
N ASN A 552 -13.32 -15.57 -18.12
CA ASN A 552 -14.50 -15.58 -18.97
C ASN A 552 -14.16 -15.58 -20.47
N GLY A 553 -13.08 -16.26 -20.84
CA GLY A 553 -12.62 -16.35 -22.22
C GLY A 553 -13.42 -17.36 -23.03
N SER A 554 -13.46 -17.18 -24.35
CA SER A 554 -14.03 -18.14 -25.29
C SER A 554 -13.11 -18.38 -26.48
N VAL A 555 -12.90 -19.64 -26.85
CA VAL A 555 -12.10 -20.02 -28.03
C VAL A 555 -12.85 -21.00 -28.91
N GLY A 556 -12.78 -20.78 -30.23
CA GLY A 556 -13.45 -21.57 -31.26
C GLY A 556 -12.61 -22.68 -31.90
N THR A 557 -13.06 -23.11 -33.08
CA THR A 557 -12.48 -24.20 -33.89
C THR A 557 -11.06 -23.90 -34.38
N SER A 558 -10.23 -24.94 -34.48
CA SER A 558 -8.91 -24.87 -35.11
C SER A 558 -8.50 -26.24 -35.69
N VAL A 559 -7.40 -26.29 -36.44
CA VAL A 559 -6.93 -27.52 -37.09
C VAL A 559 -6.01 -28.34 -36.17
N LEU A 560 -5.17 -27.68 -35.37
CA LEU A 560 -4.11 -28.32 -34.59
C LEU A 560 -4.31 -28.28 -33.08
N GLY A 561 -5.22 -27.43 -32.58
CA GLY A 561 -5.53 -27.37 -31.15
C GLY A 561 -6.02 -25.99 -30.72
N SER A 562 -7.05 -26.00 -29.88
CA SER A 562 -7.66 -24.80 -29.31
C SER A 562 -7.58 -24.82 -27.78
N GLY A 563 -7.05 -23.76 -27.20
CA GLY A 563 -7.07 -23.52 -25.75
C GLY A 563 -7.24 -22.05 -25.46
N ILE A 564 -7.88 -21.70 -24.34
CA ILE A 564 -8.23 -20.30 -24.06
C ILE A 564 -6.97 -19.42 -24.00
N LEU A 565 -5.92 -19.89 -23.32
CA LEU A 565 -4.66 -19.17 -23.24
C LEU A 565 -3.82 -19.39 -24.50
N ALA A 566 -3.62 -20.65 -24.91
CA ALA A 566 -2.82 -20.96 -26.08
C ALA A 566 -3.38 -22.10 -26.94
N GLY A 567 -3.25 -21.97 -28.26
CA GLY A 567 -3.53 -23.06 -29.18
C GLY A 567 -2.46 -24.15 -29.07
N VAL A 568 -1.19 -23.79 -29.29
CA VAL A 568 -0.03 -24.66 -29.14
C VAL A 568 1.01 -24.05 -28.21
N ASN A 569 1.53 -24.84 -27.27
CA ASN A 569 2.65 -24.46 -26.41
C ASN A 569 3.92 -25.26 -26.74
N GLN A 570 4.96 -24.59 -27.22
CA GLN A 570 6.32 -25.12 -27.40
C GLN A 570 7.31 -24.52 -26.40
N GLY A 571 6.88 -23.52 -25.63
CA GLY A 571 7.68 -22.79 -24.65
C GLY A 571 7.35 -23.16 -23.20
N LEU A 572 7.33 -22.16 -22.33
CA LEU A 572 6.98 -22.30 -20.92
C LEU A 572 5.68 -21.54 -20.62
N ILE A 573 4.72 -22.24 -20.00
CA ILE A 573 3.56 -21.64 -19.36
C ILE A 573 3.63 -21.97 -17.87
N THR A 574 3.65 -20.95 -17.02
CA THR A 574 3.77 -21.13 -15.56
C THR A 574 2.87 -20.17 -14.81
N ALA A 575 2.31 -20.58 -13.67
CA ALA A 575 1.45 -19.71 -12.85
C ALA A 575 0.30 -19.05 -13.66
N ALA A 576 -0.31 -19.80 -14.58
CA ALA A 576 -1.34 -19.29 -15.47
C ALA A 576 -2.72 -19.91 -15.20
N HIS A 577 -3.79 -19.19 -15.51
CA HIS A 577 -5.14 -19.73 -15.36
C HIS A 577 -6.13 -19.34 -16.45
N THR A 578 -7.16 -20.17 -16.61
CA THR A 578 -8.29 -19.85 -17.50
C THR A 578 -9.65 -20.18 -16.90
N THR A 579 -10.64 -19.34 -17.20
CA THR A 579 -12.07 -19.59 -16.97
C THR A 579 -12.86 -19.26 -18.25
N GLY A 580 -14.04 -19.85 -18.42
CA GLY A 580 -14.88 -19.62 -19.60
C GLY A 580 -15.17 -20.89 -20.38
N VAL A 581 -15.13 -20.84 -21.72
CA VAL A 581 -15.61 -21.93 -22.60
C VAL A 581 -14.64 -22.18 -23.77
N ALA A 582 -14.22 -23.43 -23.94
CA ALA A 582 -13.48 -23.91 -25.10
C ALA A 582 -14.34 -24.93 -25.85
N SER A 583 -14.93 -24.52 -26.97
CA SER A 583 -15.89 -25.37 -27.68
C SER A 583 -16.04 -25.05 -29.16
N GLU A 584 -16.50 -26.03 -29.93
CA GLU A 584 -16.91 -25.85 -31.33
C GLU A 584 -18.42 -26.09 -31.53
N PRO A 585 -19.09 -25.25 -32.34
CA PRO A 585 -20.51 -25.41 -32.65
C PRO A 585 -20.79 -26.50 -33.69
N THR A 586 -19.75 -26.99 -34.39
CA THR A 586 -19.82 -28.03 -35.42
C THR A 586 -18.70 -29.06 -35.25
N GLN A 587 -18.88 -30.27 -35.80
CA GLN A 587 -17.90 -31.36 -35.70
C GLN A 587 -16.73 -31.15 -36.68
N GLU A 588 -15.71 -30.37 -36.29
CA GLU A 588 -14.57 -30.00 -37.16
C GLU A 588 -13.27 -30.78 -36.85
N GLY A 589 -13.27 -31.64 -35.83
CA GLY A 589 -12.10 -32.44 -35.45
C GLY A 589 -11.08 -31.70 -34.58
N THR A 590 -11.48 -30.63 -33.88
CA THR A 590 -10.57 -29.84 -33.04
C THR A 590 -10.26 -30.55 -31.71
N ALA A 591 -8.98 -30.54 -31.31
CA ALA A 591 -8.57 -30.87 -29.95
C ALA A 591 -8.69 -29.65 -29.02
N PHE A 592 -9.43 -29.75 -27.92
CA PHE A 592 -9.63 -28.66 -26.96
C PHE A 592 -9.02 -28.93 -25.59
N GLY A 593 -8.33 -27.93 -25.06
CA GLY A 593 -7.96 -27.85 -23.65
C GLY A 593 -8.52 -26.59 -23.00
N GLY A 594 -8.87 -26.66 -21.72
CA GLY A 594 -9.32 -25.47 -20.99
C GLY A 594 -8.25 -24.37 -20.96
N LEU A 595 -6.96 -24.75 -20.85
CA LEU A 595 -5.82 -23.84 -20.86
C LEU A 595 -5.11 -23.84 -22.23
N VAL A 596 -4.70 -25.02 -22.71
CA VAL A 596 -3.90 -25.17 -23.93
C VAL A 596 -4.48 -26.25 -24.84
N GLY A 597 -4.60 -25.98 -26.14
CA GLY A 597 -5.04 -27.00 -27.10
C GLY A 597 -4.06 -28.17 -27.19
N ARG A 598 -2.80 -27.87 -27.49
CA ARG A 598 -1.71 -28.85 -27.63
C ARG A 598 -0.45 -28.39 -26.90
N ASN A 599 0.06 -29.21 -25.99
CA ASN A 599 1.28 -28.93 -25.23
C ASN A 599 2.45 -29.78 -25.74
N GLU A 600 3.51 -29.15 -26.24
CA GLU A 600 4.75 -29.80 -26.72
C GLU A 600 5.94 -29.54 -25.78
N ASN A 601 5.77 -28.71 -24.74
CA ASN A 601 6.81 -28.41 -23.77
C ASN A 601 6.21 -28.26 -22.35
N THR A 602 6.48 -27.19 -21.62
CA THR A 602 6.24 -27.17 -20.17
C THR A 602 5.02 -26.34 -19.81
N ILE A 603 4.10 -26.96 -19.09
CA ILE A 603 3.03 -26.31 -18.33
C ILE A 603 3.25 -26.65 -16.86
N GLU A 604 3.39 -25.64 -16.02
CA GLU A 604 3.53 -25.84 -14.59
C GLU A 604 2.70 -24.87 -13.76
N ARG A 605 2.32 -25.26 -12.54
CA ARG A 605 1.64 -24.38 -11.57
C ARG A 605 0.44 -23.63 -12.16
N SER A 606 -0.30 -24.30 -13.05
CA SER A 606 -1.36 -23.68 -13.83
C SER A 606 -2.68 -24.41 -13.65
N TRP A 607 -3.79 -23.73 -13.90
CA TRP A 607 -5.10 -24.36 -13.74
C TRP A 607 -6.14 -23.88 -14.74
N SER A 608 -7.22 -24.65 -14.89
CA SER A 608 -8.38 -24.23 -15.65
C SER A 608 -9.69 -24.66 -15.01
N SER A 609 -10.68 -23.77 -15.02
CA SER A 609 -12.07 -24.06 -14.67
C SER A 609 -13.01 -24.00 -15.88
N ALA A 610 -12.46 -23.90 -17.08
CA ALA A 610 -13.23 -23.73 -18.30
C ALA A 610 -14.07 -24.97 -18.67
N LEU A 611 -15.25 -24.74 -19.24
CA LEU A 611 -16.05 -25.77 -19.88
C LEU A 611 -15.38 -26.18 -21.20
N VAL A 612 -15.16 -27.47 -21.42
CA VAL A 612 -14.53 -27.99 -22.64
C VAL A 612 -15.48 -28.92 -23.39
N SER A 613 -15.74 -28.64 -24.67
CA SER A 613 -16.61 -29.45 -25.54
C SER A 613 -16.23 -29.35 -27.02
N GLY A 614 -15.51 -30.34 -27.54
CA GLY A 614 -15.25 -30.53 -28.97
C GLY A 614 -15.31 -31.99 -29.42
N SER A 615 -14.91 -32.24 -30.67
CA SER A 615 -15.14 -33.51 -31.35
C SER A 615 -13.95 -34.47 -31.48
N ASP A 616 -12.74 -34.07 -31.06
CA ASP A 616 -11.56 -34.94 -31.04
C ASP A 616 -11.04 -35.15 -29.60
N ALA A 617 -9.86 -34.65 -29.24
CA ALA A 617 -9.30 -34.79 -27.89
C ALA A 617 -9.72 -33.64 -26.97
N ASN A 618 -10.37 -33.95 -25.84
CA ASN A 618 -10.84 -32.94 -24.89
C ASN A 618 -10.24 -33.16 -23.51
N GLY A 619 -9.52 -32.17 -22.99
CA GLY A 619 -8.97 -32.20 -21.63
C GLY A 619 -9.35 -30.97 -20.82
N GLY A 620 -9.62 -31.16 -19.53
CA GLY A 620 -9.94 -30.03 -18.65
C GLY A 620 -8.84 -28.98 -18.59
N LEU A 621 -7.57 -29.38 -18.74
CA LEU A 621 -6.41 -28.48 -18.84
C LEU A 621 -5.85 -28.44 -20.27
N VAL A 622 -5.55 -29.60 -20.85
CA VAL A 622 -4.85 -29.70 -22.14
C VAL A 622 -5.56 -30.67 -23.09
N GLY A 623 -5.79 -30.30 -24.35
CA GLY A 623 -6.36 -31.22 -25.34
C GLY A 623 -5.44 -32.40 -25.63
N TYR A 624 -4.24 -32.11 -26.14
CA TYR A 624 -3.20 -33.11 -26.43
C TYR A 624 -1.87 -32.74 -25.78
N ASN A 625 -1.42 -33.54 -24.81
CA ASN A 625 -0.11 -33.39 -24.16
C ASN A 625 0.98 -34.31 -24.77
N LEU A 626 2.05 -33.70 -25.26
CA LEU A 626 3.32 -34.32 -25.66
C LEU A 626 4.50 -33.89 -24.77
N GLY A 627 4.35 -32.77 -24.06
CA GLY A 627 5.34 -32.23 -23.14
C GLY A 627 5.11 -32.65 -21.68
N SER A 628 5.46 -31.74 -20.76
CA SER A 628 5.30 -31.93 -19.32
C SER A 628 4.17 -31.06 -18.77
N ILE A 629 3.31 -31.68 -17.96
CA ILE A 629 2.33 -31.01 -17.10
C ILE A 629 2.71 -31.32 -15.65
N THR A 630 3.06 -30.28 -14.89
CA THR A 630 3.52 -30.44 -13.50
C THR A 630 2.78 -29.50 -12.57
N GLN A 631 2.43 -29.94 -11.36
CA GLN A 631 1.85 -29.06 -10.34
C GLN A 631 0.61 -28.30 -10.84
N SER A 632 -0.27 -28.94 -11.60
CA SER A 632 -1.37 -28.26 -12.31
C SER A 632 -2.70 -28.96 -12.07
N TYR A 633 -3.82 -28.26 -12.26
CA TYR A 633 -5.13 -28.86 -12.00
C TYR A 633 -6.26 -28.35 -12.89
N ALA A 634 -7.33 -29.13 -12.99
CA ALA A 634 -8.54 -28.72 -13.70
C ALA A 634 -9.82 -29.01 -12.90
N THR A 635 -10.71 -28.03 -12.87
CA THR A 635 -12.01 -28.09 -12.17
C THR A 635 -13.19 -27.94 -13.13
N GLY A 636 -12.94 -27.50 -14.36
CA GLY A 636 -13.95 -27.31 -15.40
C GLY A 636 -14.51 -28.62 -15.95
N SER A 637 -15.77 -28.62 -16.36
CA SER A 637 -16.41 -29.81 -16.91
C SER A 637 -15.93 -30.09 -18.34
N VAL A 638 -15.71 -31.37 -18.64
CA VAL A 638 -15.36 -31.88 -19.97
C VAL A 638 -16.54 -32.66 -20.50
N SER A 639 -17.18 -32.15 -21.55
CA SER A 639 -18.38 -32.74 -22.13
C SER A 639 -18.33 -32.78 -23.67
N PRO A 640 -17.51 -33.66 -24.26
CA PRO A 640 -17.49 -33.88 -25.71
C PRO A 640 -18.90 -34.24 -26.20
N THR A 641 -19.47 -33.38 -27.04
CA THR A 641 -20.86 -33.50 -27.51
C THR A 641 -21.00 -34.38 -28.76
N TYR A 642 -19.90 -34.61 -29.48
CA TYR A 642 -19.88 -35.35 -30.74
C TYR A 642 -19.40 -36.80 -30.57
N SER A 643 -19.80 -37.67 -31.49
CA SER A 643 -19.60 -39.13 -31.39
C SER A 643 -18.15 -39.61 -31.48
N THR A 644 -17.22 -38.72 -31.87
CA THR A 644 -15.79 -39.03 -32.06
C THR A 644 -14.91 -38.53 -30.91
N GLY A 645 -15.45 -37.73 -29.98
CA GLY A 645 -14.63 -37.03 -28.99
C GLY A 645 -14.33 -37.85 -27.74
N PHE A 646 -13.05 -37.94 -27.35
CA PHE A 646 -12.60 -38.51 -26.08
C PHE A 646 -12.45 -37.42 -25.02
N GLY A 647 -12.64 -37.78 -23.75
CA GLY A 647 -12.60 -36.82 -22.64
C GLY A 647 -11.76 -37.30 -21.46
N GLY A 648 -10.81 -36.48 -21.02
CA GLY A 648 -10.06 -36.68 -19.78
C GLY A 648 -10.17 -35.48 -18.84
N GLY A 649 -10.22 -35.74 -17.53
CA GLY A 649 -10.35 -34.67 -16.53
C GLY A 649 -9.19 -33.66 -16.56
N LEU A 650 -7.97 -34.09 -16.88
CA LEU A 650 -6.80 -33.23 -17.09
C LEU A 650 -6.45 -33.08 -18.56
N ALA A 651 -6.21 -34.21 -19.25
CA ALA A 651 -5.77 -34.22 -20.64
C ALA A 651 -6.66 -35.08 -21.53
N GLY A 652 -6.95 -34.66 -22.76
CA GLY A 652 -7.66 -35.51 -23.72
C GLY A 652 -6.79 -36.70 -24.14
N ILE A 653 -5.64 -36.39 -24.74
CA ILE A 653 -4.59 -37.35 -25.09
C ILE A 653 -3.33 -37.02 -24.30
N ASN A 654 -2.67 -38.05 -23.76
CA ASN A 654 -1.38 -37.90 -23.11
C ASN A 654 -0.32 -38.86 -23.67
N ASP A 655 0.64 -38.32 -24.42
CA ASP A 655 1.87 -38.99 -24.84
C ASP A 655 3.13 -38.38 -24.21
N GLY A 656 2.96 -37.31 -23.42
CA GLY A 656 4.00 -36.72 -22.58
C GLY A 656 4.00 -37.23 -21.13
N SER A 657 4.39 -36.37 -20.18
CA SER A 657 4.41 -36.67 -18.74
C SER A 657 3.46 -35.78 -17.95
N ILE A 658 2.75 -36.36 -16.98
CA ILE A 658 1.94 -35.62 -16.00
C ILE A 658 2.41 -35.99 -14.59
N SER A 659 2.68 -34.99 -13.75
CA SER A 659 3.09 -35.18 -12.35
C SER A 659 2.51 -34.13 -11.41
N GLN A 660 2.36 -34.49 -10.13
CA GLN A 660 1.79 -33.64 -9.08
C GLN A 660 0.55 -32.84 -9.52
N SER A 661 -0.39 -33.50 -10.21
CA SER A 661 -1.51 -32.81 -10.84
C SER A 661 -2.84 -33.51 -10.54
N PHE A 662 -3.95 -32.78 -10.58
CA PHE A 662 -5.25 -33.41 -10.31
C PHE A 662 -6.44 -32.83 -11.08
N ALA A 663 -7.51 -33.61 -11.22
CA ALA A 663 -8.78 -33.15 -11.79
C ALA A 663 -9.98 -33.39 -10.86
N THR A 664 -10.92 -32.44 -10.88
CA THR A 664 -12.19 -32.53 -10.15
C THR A 664 -13.43 -32.22 -10.99
N GLY A 665 -13.26 -31.70 -12.21
CA GLY A 665 -14.38 -31.37 -13.09
C GLY A 665 -15.12 -32.60 -13.62
N ALA A 666 -16.43 -32.49 -13.80
CA ALA A 666 -17.25 -33.57 -14.36
C ALA A 666 -16.77 -33.96 -15.76
N VAL A 667 -16.57 -35.26 -16.01
CA VAL A 667 -16.20 -35.78 -17.34
C VAL A 667 -17.35 -36.65 -17.82
N GLN A 668 -18.02 -36.23 -18.88
CA GLN A 668 -19.22 -36.92 -19.40
C GLN A 668 -19.17 -36.98 -20.92
N THR A 669 -19.43 -38.15 -21.49
CA THR A 669 -19.69 -38.32 -22.93
C THR A 669 -20.85 -39.28 -23.12
N ARG A 670 -21.35 -39.31 -24.36
CA ARG A 670 -22.46 -40.20 -24.73
C ARG A 670 -22.01 -41.50 -25.39
N LEU A 671 -20.81 -41.54 -26.00
CA LEU A 671 -20.45 -42.59 -26.96
C LEU A 671 -18.99 -43.12 -26.86
N MET A 672 -18.01 -42.30 -26.50
CA MET A 672 -16.58 -42.68 -26.44
C MET A 672 -16.06 -42.77 -25.00
N PRO A 673 -14.97 -43.53 -24.73
CA PRO A 673 -14.38 -43.63 -23.39
C PRO A 673 -14.02 -42.26 -22.78
N THR A 674 -14.35 -42.11 -21.50
CA THR A 674 -13.97 -40.98 -20.65
C THR A 674 -13.27 -41.50 -19.41
N HIS A 675 -12.33 -40.72 -18.89
CA HIS A 675 -11.70 -41.07 -17.61
C HIS A 675 -11.33 -39.85 -16.76
N GLY A 676 -11.00 -40.11 -15.50
CA GLY A 676 -10.80 -39.08 -14.49
C GLY A 676 -9.54 -38.23 -14.68
N VAL A 677 -8.55 -38.72 -15.44
CA VAL A 677 -7.28 -38.01 -15.66
C VAL A 677 -7.03 -37.81 -17.16
N ILE A 678 -6.89 -38.90 -17.93
CA ILE A 678 -6.61 -38.84 -19.38
C ILE A 678 -7.69 -39.57 -20.17
N GLY A 679 -8.07 -39.07 -21.34
CA GLY A 679 -8.94 -39.84 -22.24
C GLY A 679 -8.28 -41.14 -22.68
N PHE A 680 -7.08 -41.04 -23.25
CA PHE A 680 -6.19 -42.17 -23.56
C PHE A 680 -4.75 -41.66 -23.81
N GLY A 681 -3.81 -42.57 -24.06
CA GLY A 681 -2.45 -42.23 -24.49
C GLY A 681 -1.41 -43.20 -23.96
N SER A 682 -0.17 -43.03 -24.43
CA SER A 682 0.98 -43.87 -24.09
C SER A 682 1.97 -43.20 -23.11
N GLY A 683 1.71 -41.95 -22.76
CA GLY A 683 2.56 -41.14 -21.90
C GLY A 683 2.53 -41.56 -20.42
N THR A 684 3.41 -40.95 -19.63
CA THR A 684 3.61 -41.29 -18.22
C THR A 684 2.66 -40.50 -17.30
N LEU A 685 1.99 -41.21 -16.40
CA LEU A 685 1.32 -40.63 -15.24
C LEU A 685 2.12 -40.95 -13.98
N ALA A 686 2.65 -39.93 -13.31
CA ALA A 686 3.40 -40.12 -12.07
C ALA A 686 2.45 -40.57 -10.92
N PRO A 687 2.96 -41.30 -9.91
CA PRO A 687 2.13 -41.81 -8.80
C PRO A 687 1.44 -40.72 -7.96
N ASP A 688 1.85 -39.45 -8.09
CA ASP A 688 1.29 -38.29 -7.42
C ASP A 688 0.27 -37.52 -8.28
N VAL A 689 -0.30 -38.18 -9.30
CA VAL A 689 -1.44 -37.67 -10.06
C VAL A 689 -2.75 -38.23 -9.50
N TYR A 690 -3.73 -37.36 -9.25
CA TYR A 690 -4.99 -37.73 -8.58
C TYR A 690 -6.22 -37.27 -9.37
N TRP A 691 -7.38 -37.85 -9.09
CA TRP A 691 -8.66 -37.29 -9.57
C TRP A 691 -9.77 -37.56 -8.58
N ASN A 692 -10.80 -36.72 -8.59
CA ASN A 692 -11.96 -36.90 -7.72
C ASN A 692 -12.96 -37.80 -8.44
N LYS A 693 -13.00 -39.08 -8.08
CA LYS A 693 -13.86 -40.07 -8.76
C LYS A 693 -15.36 -39.80 -8.63
N GLU A 694 -15.76 -39.00 -7.64
CA GLU A 694 -17.17 -38.64 -7.41
C GLU A 694 -17.58 -37.46 -8.27
N THR A 695 -16.77 -36.40 -8.31
CA THR A 695 -17.11 -35.20 -9.10
C THR A 695 -16.77 -35.35 -10.57
N THR A 696 -15.70 -36.07 -10.92
CA THR A 696 -15.45 -36.43 -12.34
C THR A 696 -16.48 -37.44 -12.85
N GLY A 697 -17.05 -38.25 -11.95
CA GLY A 697 -17.91 -39.39 -12.29
C GLY A 697 -17.16 -40.60 -12.84
N GLN A 698 -15.82 -40.59 -12.78
CA GLN A 698 -14.98 -41.60 -13.43
C GLN A 698 -14.24 -42.47 -12.42
N ALA A 699 -14.44 -43.79 -12.50
CA ALA A 699 -13.80 -44.76 -11.62
C ALA A 699 -12.32 -45.04 -11.97
N LEU A 700 -11.92 -44.77 -13.21
CA LEU A 700 -10.59 -45.05 -13.74
C LEU A 700 -9.90 -43.74 -14.16
N SER A 701 -8.56 -43.76 -14.16
CA SER A 701 -7.73 -42.63 -14.61
C SER A 701 -7.64 -42.51 -16.13
N GLY A 702 -7.79 -43.62 -16.85
CA GLY A 702 -7.54 -43.72 -18.29
C GLY A 702 -6.11 -44.11 -18.67
N GLY A 703 -5.23 -44.24 -17.65
CA GLY A 703 -3.86 -44.72 -17.79
C GLY A 703 -3.53 -45.79 -16.75
N THR A 704 -2.27 -45.86 -16.33
CA THR A 704 -1.73 -46.92 -15.47
C THR A 704 -1.85 -46.65 -13.96
N LEU A 705 -2.49 -45.55 -13.55
CA LEU A 705 -2.63 -45.21 -12.12
C LEU A 705 -3.54 -46.21 -11.38
N PRO A 706 -3.16 -46.64 -10.16
CA PRO A 706 -3.99 -47.55 -9.38
C PRO A 706 -5.27 -46.87 -8.86
N PRO A 707 -6.32 -47.63 -8.52
CA PRO A 707 -7.58 -47.08 -7.99
C PRO A 707 -7.42 -46.20 -6.74
N SER A 708 -6.32 -46.34 -5.98
CA SER A 708 -6.02 -45.50 -4.81
C SER A 708 -5.80 -44.03 -5.15
N ASN A 709 -5.46 -43.70 -6.40
CA ASN A 709 -5.28 -42.33 -6.88
C ASN A 709 -6.63 -41.64 -7.20
N GLY A 710 -7.70 -42.43 -7.33
CA GLY A 710 -9.07 -41.94 -7.41
C GLY A 710 -9.62 -41.60 -6.02
N LEU A 711 -9.43 -40.36 -5.62
CA LEU A 711 -9.85 -39.84 -4.32
C LEU A 711 -11.36 -39.54 -4.31
N THR A 712 -11.99 -39.71 -3.16
CA THR A 712 -13.34 -39.18 -2.89
C THR A 712 -13.29 -37.67 -2.65
N THR A 713 -14.44 -36.99 -2.67
CA THR A 713 -14.53 -35.56 -2.37
C THR A 713 -14.01 -35.24 -0.96
N ALA A 714 -14.31 -36.09 0.03
CA ALA A 714 -13.78 -35.93 1.38
C ALA A 714 -12.24 -36.07 1.44
N GLN A 715 -11.68 -37.01 0.66
CA GLN A 715 -10.22 -37.18 0.57
C GLN A 715 -9.55 -36.00 -0.14
N MET A 716 -10.17 -35.41 -1.16
CA MET A 716 -9.68 -34.21 -1.84
C MET A 716 -9.54 -33.02 -0.88
N SER A 717 -10.42 -32.91 0.11
CA SER A 717 -10.36 -31.85 1.12
C SER A 717 -9.39 -32.17 2.27
N THR A 718 -8.63 -33.28 2.17
CA THR A 718 -7.73 -33.75 3.22
C THR A 718 -6.27 -33.71 2.73
N PRO A 719 -5.41 -32.83 3.28
CA PRO A 719 -3.99 -32.70 2.89
C PRO A 719 -3.21 -34.02 2.81
N ALA A 720 -3.41 -34.91 3.78
CA ALA A 720 -2.70 -36.18 3.87
C ALA A 720 -3.04 -37.17 2.73
N SER A 721 -4.10 -36.93 1.96
CA SER A 721 -4.45 -37.75 0.80
C SER A 721 -3.52 -37.54 -0.40
N PHE A 722 -2.83 -36.41 -0.47
CA PHE A 722 -1.94 -36.05 -1.58
C PHE A 722 -0.49 -36.39 -1.25
N ALA A 723 -0.13 -37.66 -1.34
CA ALA A 723 1.25 -38.08 -1.18
C ALA A 723 2.14 -37.37 -2.23
N GLY A 724 3.26 -36.80 -1.77
CA GLY A 724 4.21 -36.06 -2.62
C GLY A 724 3.96 -34.55 -2.71
N TYR A 725 2.81 -34.05 -2.26
CA TYR A 725 2.51 -32.62 -2.30
C TYR A 725 3.11 -31.92 -1.07
N ASP A 726 4.02 -30.98 -1.29
CA ASP A 726 4.47 -30.08 -0.22
C ASP A 726 3.42 -28.98 0.00
N MET A 727 2.71 -29.09 1.13
CA MET A 727 1.74 -28.09 1.60
C MET A 727 2.30 -27.21 2.73
N GLY A 728 3.58 -27.35 3.07
CA GLY A 728 4.27 -26.51 4.04
C GLY A 728 4.38 -25.05 3.56
N PRO A 729 4.83 -24.11 4.42
CA PRO A 729 4.85 -22.67 4.10
C PRO A 729 5.59 -22.30 2.80
N ASN A 730 6.58 -23.10 2.40
CA ASN A 730 7.38 -22.91 1.18
C ASN A 730 6.98 -23.87 0.04
N GLY A 731 5.95 -24.69 0.25
CA GLY A 731 5.48 -25.67 -0.72
C GLY A 731 4.65 -25.02 -1.83
N VAL A 732 4.52 -25.69 -2.96
CA VAL A 732 3.76 -25.19 -4.12
C VAL A 732 2.26 -25.21 -3.88
N TRP A 733 1.80 -26.13 -3.03
CA TRP A 733 0.38 -26.32 -2.73
C TRP A 733 0.01 -25.69 -1.39
N ALA A 734 -1.25 -25.31 -1.25
CA ALA A 734 -1.85 -24.90 0.00
C ALA A 734 -3.26 -25.50 0.13
N MET A 735 -3.72 -25.66 1.37
CA MET A 735 -5.08 -26.09 1.69
C MET A 735 -5.70 -25.11 2.68
N PRO A 736 -6.37 -24.04 2.19
CA PRO A 736 -7.11 -23.12 3.06
C PRO A 736 -8.20 -23.84 3.86
N THR A 737 -8.55 -23.30 5.02
CA THR A 737 -9.64 -23.83 5.84
C THR A 737 -10.94 -23.85 5.03
N GLY A 738 -11.56 -25.03 4.92
CA GLY A 738 -12.81 -25.22 4.16
C GLY A 738 -12.63 -25.45 2.65
N ALA A 739 -11.40 -25.50 2.15
CA ALA A 739 -11.14 -25.82 0.75
C ALA A 739 -11.56 -27.26 0.41
N THR A 740 -12.14 -27.45 -0.77
CA THR A 740 -12.59 -28.76 -1.26
C THR A 740 -11.49 -29.58 -1.92
N HIS A 741 -10.39 -28.93 -2.30
CA HIS A 741 -9.18 -29.49 -2.91
C HIS A 741 -7.98 -28.55 -2.66
N PRO A 742 -6.73 -28.98 -2.90
CA PRO A 742 -5.57 -28.08 -2.82
C PRO A 742 -5.69 -26.95 -3.84
N VAL A 743 -5.12 -25.80 -3.50
CA VAL A 743 -4.91 -24.68 -4.44
C VAL A 743 -3.42 -24.40 -4.56
N LEU A 744 -3.02 -23.77 -5.65
CA LEU A 744 -1.64 -23.31 -5.80
C LEU A 744 -1.39 -22.18 -4.82
N ARG A 745 -0.23 -22.18 -4.16
CA ARG A 745 0.06 -21.23 -3.09
C ARG A 745 0.01 -19.77 -3.57
N TRP A 746 0.39 -19.52 -4.82
CA TRP A 746 0.32 -18.17 -5.40
C TRP A 746 -1.13 -17.63 -5.42
N GLN A 747 -2.15 -18.49 -5.50
CA GLN A 747 -3.56 -18.08 -5.45
C GLN A 747 -4.00 -17.53 -4.08
N LEU A 748 -3.17 -17.67 -3.04
CA LEU A 748 -3.43 -17.08 -1.73
C LEU A 748 -2.79 -15.70 -1.57
N ALA A 749 -1.86 -15.35 -2.46
CA ALA A 749 -1.13 -14.10 -2.42
C ALA A 749 -1.71 -13.04 -3.38
N HIS A 750 -2.48 -13.46 -4.37
CA HIS A 750 -2.94 -12.65 -5.50
C HIS A 750 -4.44 -12.82 -5.75
#